data_AF-J3P4L2-F1
#
_entry.id   AF-J3P4L2-F1
#
_cell.length_a   1.000
_cell.length_b   1.000
_cell.length_c   1.000
_cell.angle_alpha   90.00
_cell.angle_beta   90.00
_cell.angle_gamma   90.00
#
_symmetry.space_group_name_H-M   'P 1'
#
loop_
_entity.id
_entity.type
_entity.pdbx_description
1 polymer ?
#
loop_
_entity_poly.entity_id
_entity_poly.type
_entity_poly.pdbx_seq_one_letter_code
_entity_poly.pdbx_strand_id
1 'polypeptide(L)'
;MASRSSYPYREEEEEEEEELDESDYKTQKDAVLFAIEISSSMLEQPAKGSSKKGDKDSAATAALKCAYQIMQQRIIATPSDMMGILLFGTENSKFREDDEQGGGSARYPHCYLFMDLDVPIAEDVKRLKNLVEEGDDPEEVLKPTDGAANMANLLFCANQIFTTNAPNFGSRRLFIITDNDNPHGSDKTLRSSAAVRAKDLYDLGVIIELFPISRKDEGVFDLTKFYDDIIYRDPASEIGAPDGIKPAKSGDDGLSLLNSLISDINSKQTPKRAYFSHLPFEVAPGLTIAVKGYIPLHVQKPARSCYIYVEGETPQIATGETTKLEMSESLRTVHKSELKKAHKFGGEYVHFTPEETKSLKDWGSHVLRIVGFKPRSAIPAWASIKKSTYIFPAEEDYVGSHRVFTALWKKLLRDDKVALAWLVARVNANPILVAIMPSRSPSDDESGTPFLPAGLWLYPLPFADDLREPDKRATARAPKALISEMEKVVKNLHLPKGTYNPAKFPNPALQWHYRILQALALEEEVPEHPEDLTVPKYKAIARRSGDALRELNEAFEAEAAVARGKRAVKHELEDDSGHPAKKSRIAISGGGGAGAGAAGMSHAQLKAALAQGTLGKMTVVDLKAILTSKGISPTGKKADLLDKLEDWIENNV
;
A
#
# COMPACT_ATOMS: atom_id res chain seq x y z
N MET A 1 -48.07 3.30 -9.84
CA MET A 1 -47.61 1.98 -9.36
C MET A 1 -46.28 1.68 -10.04
N ALA A 2 -45.19 2.14 -9.43
CA ALA A 2 -43.84 1.95 -9.92
C ALA A 2 -43.12 0.96 -9.00
N SER A 3 -42.43 0.00 -9.59
CA SER A 3 -41.74 -1.11 -8.93
C SER A 3 -40.73 -0.61 -7.90
N ARG A 4 -40.93 -0.97 -6.63
CA ARG A 4 -39.87 -0.95 -5.61
C ARG A 4 -38.77 -1.92 -6.06
N SER A 5 -37.66 -1.36 -6.51
CA SER A 5 -36.44 -2.12 -6.75
C SER A 5 -35.93 -2.63 -5.40
N SER A 6 -36.00 -3.94 -5.22
CA SER A 6 -35.44 -4.67 -4.09
C SER A 6 -33.92 -4.56 -4.17
N TYR A 7 -33.32 -3.66 -3.38
CA TYR A 7 -31.90 -3.73 -3.08
C TYR A 7 -31.63 -5.09 -2.42
N PRO A 8 -30.76 -5.94 -2.99
CA PRO A 8 -30.41 -7.19 -2.34
C PRO A 8 -29.66 -6.86 -1.05
N TYR A 9 -30.24 -7.23 0.08
CA TYR A 9 -29.56 -7.29 1.36
C TYR A 9 -28.39 -8.25 1.17
N ARG A 10 -27.17 -7.72 1.15
CA ARG A 10 -25.96 -8.54 1.09
C ARG A 10 -25.83 -9.16 2.48
N GLU A 11 -26.09 -10.46 2.58
CA GLU A 11 -25.70 -11.25 3.75
C GLU A 11 -24.17 -11.15 3.86
N GLU A 12 -23.70 -10.22 4.69
CA GLU A 12 -22.34 -10.19 5.21
C GLU A 12 -22.22 -11.33 6.24
N GLU A 13 -22.21 -12.57 5.76
CA GLU A 13 -21.44 -13.62 6.45
C GLU A 13 -19.97 -13.38 6.11
N GLU A 14 -19.42 -12.28 6.64
CA GLU A 14 -17.97 -12.20 6.80
C GLU A 14 -17.64 -13.19 7.92
N GLU A 15 -16.99 -14.30 7.56
CA GLU A 15 -16.07 -14.93 8.48
C GLU A 15 -15.12 -13.82 8.93
N GLU A 16 -15.38 -13.23 10.10
CA GLU A 16 -14.40 -12.49 10.86
C GLU A 16 -13.25 -13.47 11.15
N GLU A 17 -12.39 -13.73 10.16
CA GLU A 17 -10.96 -13.75 10.46
C GLU A 17 -10.78 -12.49 11.29
N GLU A 18 -10.55 -12.65 12.59
CA GLU A 18 -10.12 -11.57 13.45
C GLU A 18 -8.73 -11.13 12.94
N GLU A 19 -8.68 -10.54 11.75
CA GLU A 19 -7.71 -9.53 11.40
C GLU A 19 -7.69 -8.59 12.60
N LEU A 20 -6.49 -8.24 13.08
CA LEU A 20 -6.32 -7.16 14.05
C LEU A 20 -7.30 -6.05 13.69
N ASP A 21 -8.12 -5.59 14.63
CA ASP A 21 -9.17 -4.59 14.35
C ASP A 21 -8.53 -3.42 13.60
N GLU A 22 -8.59 -3.46 12.26
CA GLU A 22 -7.87 -2.54 11.39
C GLU A 22 -8.53 -1.16 11.45
N SER A 23 -9.69 -1.08 12.12
CA SER A 23 -10.30 0.19 12.48
C SER A 23 -9.42 0.97 13.46
N ASP A 24 -8.72 0.31 14.38
CA ASP A 24 -7.75 0.96 15.29
C ASP A 24 -6.47 1.42 14.56
N TYR A 25 -6.14 0.82 13.41
CA TYR A 25 -5.06 1.30 12.53
C TYR A 25 -5.35 2.71 11.96
N LYS A 26 -6.64 3.10 11.88
CA LYS A 26 -7.12 4.39 11.37
C LYS A 26 -7.42 5.45 12.44
N THR A 27 -7.64 5.11 13.71
CA THR A 27 -8.35 6.00 14.67
C THR A 27 -7.51 7.04 15.41
N GLN A 28 -6.19 7.16 15.19
CA GLN A 28 -5.44 8.26 15.79
C GLN A 28 -5.65 9.55 15.00
N LYS A 29 -6.43 10.48 15.57
CA LYS A 29 -6.64 11.82 15.02
C LYS A 29 -5.36 12.63 15.07
N ASP A 30 -5.07 13.33 13.99
CA ASP A 30 -3.89 14.16 13.85
C ASP A 30 -4.25 15.65 13.70
N ALA A 31 -3.51 16.52 14.37
CA ALA A 31 -3.72 17.96 14.34
C ALA A 31 -2.48 18.67 13.81
N VAL A 32 -2.63 19.37 12.67
CA VAL A 32 -1.52 20.09 12.01
C VAL A 32 -1.83 21.56 11.89
N LEU A 33 -0.91 22.40 12.37
CA LEU A 33 -0.96 23.84 12.20
C LEU A 33 0.12 24.27 11.21
N PHE A 34 -0.29 24.85 10.09
CA PHE A 34 0.63 25.48 9.14
C PHE A 34 0.95 26.90 9.60
N ALA A 35 2.21 27.14 9.96
CA ALA A 35 2.77 28.46 10.22
C ALA A 35 3.55 28.93 8.98
N ILE A 36 2.99 29.91 8.25
CA ILE A 36 3.57 30.42 7.00
C ILE A 36 4.07 31.85 7.22
N GLU A 37 5.34 32.10 6.91
CA GLU A 37 5.90 33.45 6.99
C GLU A 37 5.40 34.32 5.84
N ILE A 38 4.92 35.51 6.19
CA ILE A 38 4.60 36.60 5.27
C ILE A 38 5.66 37.68 5.48
N SER A 39 6.61 37.74 4.55
CA SER A 39 7.69 38.70 4.53
C SER A 39 7.87 39.24 3.11
N SER A 40 8.53 40.39 2.96
CA SER A 40 8.83 40.92 1.63
C SER A 40 9.63 39.95 0.77
N SER A 41 10.47 39.10 1.39
CA SER A 41 11.25 38.07 0.69
C SER A 41 10.39 36.87 0.26
N MET A 42 9.49 36.39 1.14
CA MET A 42 8.59 35.29 0.82
C MET A 42 7.57 35.64 -0.28
N LEU A 43 7.19 36.92 -0.39
CA LEU A 43 6.27 37.46 -1.40
C LEU A 43 6.96 37.82 -2.72
N GLU A 44 8.30 37.77 -2.77
CA GLU A 44 9.05 38.09 -3.98
C GLU A 44 8.75 37.08 -5.09
N GLN A 45 8.36 37.58 -6.27
CA GLN A 45 8.09 36.72 -7.41
C GLN A 45 9.41 36.23 -8.04
N PRO A 46 9.52 34.94 -8.39
CA PRO A 46 10.71 34.42 -9.06
C PRO A 46 10.96 35.17 -10.39
N ALA A 47 12.24 35.45 -10.67
CA ALA A 47 12.65 36.09 -11.92
C ALA A 47 12.13 35.29 -13.13
N LYS A 48 11.75 35.98 -14.22
CA LYS A 48 11.18 35.35 -15.44
C LYS A 48 12.09 34.22 -15.97
N GLY A 49 11.78 32.99 -15.60
CA GLY A 49 12.40 31.79 -16.15
C GLY A 49 12.09 31.62 -17.65
N SER A 50 12.95 30.89 -18.36
CA SER A 50 12.89 30.68 -19.82
C SER A 50 11.69 29.86 -20.32
N SER A 51 10.79 29.41 -19.44
CA SER A 51 9.63 28.60 -19.79
C SER A 51 8.35 29.44 -19.89
N LYS A 52 7.75 29.50 -21.08
CA LYS A 52 6.41 30.08 -21.36
C LYS A 52 5.23 29.44 -20.58
N LYS A 53 5.50 28.55 -19.61
CA LYS A 53 4.52 27.74 -18.86
C LYS A 53 4.79 27.67 -17.34
N GLY A 54 5.80 28.34 -16.81
CA GLY A 54 6.09 28.34 -15.37
C GLY A 54 5.14 29.26 -14.62
N ASP A 55 4.54 28.77 -13.54
CA ASP A 55 3.69 29.55 -12.64
C ASP A 55 4.58 30.54 -11.88
N LYS A 56 4.18 31.82 -11.79
CA LYS A 56 5.00 32.91 -11.21
C LYS A 56 4.77 33.05 -9.69
N ASP A 57 4.49 31.96 -9.03
CA ASP A 57 4.14 31.98 -7.61
C ASP A 57 5.34 32.40 -6.77
N SER A 58 5.08 33.32 -5.83
CA SER A 58 6.02 33.63 -4.74
C SER A 58 6.15 32.43 -3.79
N ALA A 59 7.15 32.43 -2.92
CA ALA A 59 7.33 31.37 -1.93
C ALA A 59 6.13 31.28 -0.95
N ALA A 60 5.58 32.41 -0.52
CA ALA A 60 4.37 32.48 0.28
C ALA A 60 3.16 31.91 -0.46
N THR A 61 2.97 32.29 -1.74
CA THR A 61 1.89 31.75 -2.57
C THR A 61 2.04 30.24 -2.74
N ALA A 62 3.25 29.74 -3.02
CA ALA A 62 3.53 28.32 -3.14
C ALA A 62 3.25 27.56 -1.83
N ALA A 63 3.59 28.13 -0.67
CA ALA A 63 3.26 27.56 0.64
C ALA A 63 1.74 27.47 0.86
N LEU A 64 0.98 28.50 0.50
CA LEU A 64 -0.49 28.50 0.57
C LEU A 64 -1.12 27.51 -0.41
N LYS A 65 -0.63 27.41 -1.66
CA LYS A 65 -1.06 26.38 -2.62
C LYS A 65 -0.79 24.97 -2.08
N CYS A 66 0.36 24.79 -1.42
CA CYS A 66 0.71 23.53 -0.78
C CYS A 66 -0.27 23.18 0.35
N ALA A 67 -0.57 24.14 1.24
CA ALA A 67 -1.56 23.96 2.30
C ALA A 67 -2.94 23.62 1.74
N TYR A 68 -3.37 24.30 0.67
CA TYR A 68 -4.64 24.03 -0.03
C TYR A 68 -4.72 22.60 -0.59
N GLN A 69 -3.68 22.13 -1.28
CA GLN A 69 -3.66 20.77 -1.81
C GLN A 69 -3.64 19.71 -0.70
N ILE A 70 -2.92 19.97 0.40
CA ILE A 70 -2.90 19.06 1.54
C ILE A 70 -4.26 19.02 2.24
N MET A 71 -4.95 20.14 2.35
CA MET A 71 -6.31 20.21 2.88
C MET A 71 -7.27 19.34 2.06
N GLN A 72 -7.24 19.48 0.73
CA GLN A 72 -8.02 18.62 -0.17
C GLN A 72 -7.69 17.14 0.03
N GLN A 73 -6.40 16.79 0.14
CA GLN A 73 -5.96 15.42 0.38
C GLN A 73 -6.40 14.88 1.75
N ARG A 74 -6.44 15.72 2.80
CA ARG A 74 -6.91 15.33 4.14
C ARG A 74 -8.40 15.06 4.17
N ILE A 75 -9.20 15.91 3.52
CA ILE A 75 -10.65 15.67 3.37
C ILE A 75 -10.91 14.30 2.71
N ILE A 76 -10.03 13.89 1.78
CA ILE A 76 -10.08 12.59 1.11
C ILE A 76 -9.60 11.44 2.01
N ALA A 77 -8.44 11.59 2.66
CA ALA A 77 -7.73 10.49 3.29
C ALA A 77 -8.10 10.29 4.77
N THR A 78 -8.29 11.38 5.51
CA THR A 78 -8.45 11.41 6.97
C THR A 78 -9.43 12.52 7.40
N PRO A 79 -10.76 12.31 7.24
CA PRO A 79 -11.77 13.35 7.46
C PRO A 79 -11.93 13.79 8.93
N SER A 80 -11.28 13.11 9.88
CA SER A 80 -11.29 13.45 11.31
C SER A 80 -10.09 14.25 11.78
N ASP A 81 -9.12 14.51 10.89
CA ASP A 81 -7.91 15.26 11.22
C ASP A 81 -8.17 16.77 11.21
N MET A 82 -7.53 17.47 12.13
CA MET A 82 -7.60 18.94 12.22
C MET A 82 -6.48 19.58 11.40
N MET A 83 -6.80 20.71 10.77
CA MET A 83 -5.85 21.53 10.04
C MET A 83 -6.13 23.01 10.29
N GLY A 84 -5.11 23.76 10.71
CA GLY A 84 -5.17 25.21 10.85
C GLY A 84 -4.10 25.91 10.01
N ILE A 85 -4.30 27.21 9.75
CA ILE A 85 -3.36 28.07 9.03
C ILE A 85 -3.14 29.35 9.83
N LEU A 86 -1.91 29.53 10.30
CA LEU A 86 -1.41 30.70 11.01
C LEU A 86 -0.38 31.41 10.13
N LEU A 87 -0.65 32.66 9.78
CA LEU A 87 0.29 33.52 9.07
C LEU A 87 1.06 34.35 10.10
N PHE A 88 2.36 34.52 9.90
CA PHE A 88 3.18 35.35 10.81
C PHE A 88 4.10 36.28 10.03
N GLY A 89 4.44 37.42 10.63
CA GLY A 89 5.12 38.51 9.93
C GLY A 89 4.14 39.44 9.18
N THR A 90 2.83 39.30 9.41
CA THR A 90 1.79 40.12 8.79
C THR A 90 1.69 41.50 9.43
N GLU A 91 1.26 42.50 8.65
CA GLU A 91 0.94 43.85 9.17
C GLU A 91 -0.18 43.76 10.22
N ASN A 92 -1.29 43.12 9.83
CA ASN A 92 -2.43 42.88 10.70
C ASN A 92 -2.20 41.71 11.65
N SER A 93 -2.87 41.75 12.80
CA SER A 93 -2.86 40.65 13.80
C SER A 93 -4.29 40.22 14.09
N LYS A 94 -4.55 38.91 14.03
CA LYS A 94 -5.88 38.32 14.30
C LYS A 94 -5.69 36.96 14.98
N PHE A 95 -6.45 36.68 16.02
CA PHE A 95 -6.44 35.36 16.67
C PHE A 95 -7.83 34.71 16.59
N ARG A 96 -8.81 35.15 17.39
CA ARG A 96 -10.21 34.71 17.28
C ARG A 96 -11.16 35.91 17.35
N GLU A 97 -12.38 35.75 16.86
CA GLU A 97 -13.37 36.83 16.74
C GLU A 97 -13.69 37.55 18.07
N ASP A 98 -13.51 36.87 19.21
CA ASP A 98 -13.72 37.45 20.54
C ASP A 98 -12.63 38.47 20.99
N ASP A 99 -11.50 38.57 20.28
CA ASP A 99 -10.40 39.49 20.65
C ASP A 99 -10.64 40.94 20.15
N GLU A 100 -11.66 41.22 19.32
CA GLU A 100 -11.96 42.58 18.83
C GLU A 100 -12.62 43.49 19.88
N GLN A 101 -13.11 42.94 21.00
CA GLN A 101 -13.89 43.69 22.00
C GLN A 101 -13.06 44.24 23.17
N GLY A 102 -11.76 43.97 23.22
CA GLY A 102 -10.84 44.53 24.20
C GLY A 102 -9.94 45.59 23.59
N GLY A 103 -10.12 46.88 23.93
CA GLY A 103 -9.33 48.02 23.44
C GLY A 103 -7.86 48.03 23.90
N GLY A 104 -7.10 46.98 23.60
CA GLY A 104 -5.67 46.83 23.89
C GLY A 104 -4.91 46.21 22.72
N SER A 105 -3.58 46.37 22.73
CA SER A 105 -2.65 45.81 21.74
C SER A 105 -2.97 44.35 21.42
N ALA A 106 -2.85 43.96 20.14
CA ALA A 106 -3.11 42.60 19.69
C ALA A 106 -2.37 41.57 20.56
N ARG A 107 -3.09 40.56 21.05
CA ARG A 107 -2.58 39.54 21.98
C ARG A 107 -1.34 38.81 21.46
N TYR A 108 -1.25 38.64 20.14
CA TYR A 108 -0.10 38.10 19.43
C TYR A 108 0.23 39.03 18.25
N PRO A 109 1.13 40.02 18.43
CA PRO A 109 1.49 40.95 17.37
C PRO A 109 2.10 40.24 16.15
N HIS A 110 1.68 40.70 14.96
CA HIS A 110 2.08 40.20 13.63
C HIS A 110 1.83 38.71 13.41
N CYS A 111 0.81 38.17 14.10
CA CYS A 111 0.31 36.81 13.90
C CYS A 111 -1.17 36.89 13.49
N TYR A 112 -1.50 36.29 12.36
CA TYR A 112 -2.85 36.26 11.80
C TYR A 112 -3.33 34.82 11.64
N LEU A 113 -4.25 34.40 12.51
CA LEU A 113 -4.91 33.11 12.41
C LEU A 113 -5.92 33.16 11.26
N PHE A 114 -5.48 32.72 10.09
CA PHE A 114 -6.31 32.69 8.89
C PHE A 114 -7.41 31.63 9.02
N MET A 115 -7.03 30.44 9.50
CA MET A 115 -7.94 29.35 9.83
C MET A 115 -7.56 28.76 11.17
N ASP A 116 -8.52 28.65 12.08
CA ASP A 116 -8.29 28.00 13.37
C ASP A 116 -8.06 26.49 13.20
N LEU A 117 -7.48 25.85 14.20
CA LEU A 117 -7.19 24.42 14.18
C LEU A 117 -8.48 23.63 14.42
N ASP A 118 -9.16 23.22 13.35
CA ASP A 118 -10.34 22.36 13.39
C ASP A 118 -10.39 21.44 12.15
N VAL A 119 -11.42 20.59 12.06
CA VAL A 119 -11.71 19.78 10.87
C VAL A 119 -12.13 20.72 9.73
N PRO A 120 -11.41 20.76 8.60
CA PRO A 120 -11.71 21.70 7.51
C PRO A 120 -13.13 21.56 6.98
N ILE A 121 -13.86 22.67 6.93
CA ILE A 121 -15.21 22.73 6.34
C ILE A 121 -15.17 23.34 4.94
N ALA A 122 -16.29 23.25 4.22
CA ALA A 122 -16.38 23.76 2.85
C ALA A 122 -16.05 25.25 2.73
N GLU A 123 -16.44 26.05 3.72
CA GLU A 123 -16.17 27.49 3.78
C GLU A 123 -14.67 27.78 3.89
N ASP A 124 -13.94 27.03 4.70
CA ASP A 124 -12.49 27.13 4.81
C ASP A 124 -11.80 26.86 3.47
N VAL A 125 -12.25 25.82 2.77
CA VAL A 125 -11.73 25.43 1.46
C VAL A 125 -12.01 26.53 0.44
N LYS A 126 -13.20 27.14 0.46
CA LYS A 126 -13.54 28.30 -0.40
C LYS A 126 -12.62 29.48 -0.09
N ARG A 127 -12.48 29.85 1.18
CA ARG A 127 -11.69 31.00 1.61
C ARG A 127 -10.23 30.87 1.22
N LEU A 128 -9.63 29.70 1.43
CA LEU A 128 -8.25 29.43 1.00
C LEU A 128 -8.11 29.35 -0.53
N LYS A 129 -9.10 28.79 -1.24
CA LYS A 129 -9.12 28.76 -2.70
C LYS A 129 -9.14 30.17 -3.30
N ASN A 130 -10.01 31.06 -2.80
CA ASN A 130 -10.12 32.43 -3.30
C ASN A 130 -8.80 33.20 -3.10
N LEU A 131 -8.16 33.04 -1.95
CA LEU A 131 -6.85 33.64 -1.68
C LEU A 131 -5.76 33.12 -2.63
N VAL A 132 -5.77 31.81 -2.92
CA VAL A 132 -4.69 31.14 -3.66
C VAL A 132 -4.85 31.21 -5.19
N GLU A 133 -6.06 30.99 -5.69
CA GLU A 133 -6.34 30.88 -7.14
C GLU A 133 -6.84 32.20 -7.74
N GLU A 134 -7.68 32.92 -7.01
CA GLU A 134 -8.29 34.18 -7.49
C GLU A 134 -7.46 35.40 -7.09
N GLY A 135 -6.57 35.24 -6.09
CA GLY A 135 -5.76 36.33 -5.53
C GLY A 135 -6.62 37.34 -4.77
N ASP A 136 -7.82 36.94 -4.35
CA ASP A 136 -8.74 37.77 -3.57
C ASP A 136 -8.30 37.76 -2.11
N ASP A 137 -7.70 38.87 -1.69
CA ASP A 137 -7.22 39.10 -0.31
C ASP A 137 -7.96 40.27 0.33
N PRO A 138 -9.27 40.11 0.65
CA PRO A 138 -10.09 41.19 1.19
C PRO A 138 -9.68 41.61 2.61
N GLU A 139 -9.01 40.72 3.33
CA GLU A 139 -8.51 40.95 4.69
C GLU A 139 -7.05 41.48 4.71
N GLU A 140 -6.45 41.66 3.53
CA GLU A 140 -5.08 42.12 3.32
C GLU A 140 -4.04 41.32 4.12
N VAL A 141 -4.23 40.00 4.21
CA VAL A 141 -3.38 39.09 5.02
C VAL A 141 -2.00 38.87 4.41
N LEU A 142 -1.83 39.16 3.12
CA LEU A 142 -0.55 39.05 2.40
C LEU A 142 0.28 40.33 2.45
N LYS A 143 -0.01 41.24 3.40
CA LYS A 143 0.83 42.41 3.68
C LYS A 143 1.85 42.12 4.79
N PRO A 144 3.15 42.22 4.53
CA PRO A 144 4.17 42.02 5.54
C PRO A 144 4.26 43.23 6.48
N THR A 145 4.67 42.99 7.72
CA THR A 145 5.01 44.04 8.69
C THR A 145 6.34 44.71 8.35
N ASP A 146 6.51 45.97 8.77
CA ASP A 146 7.78 46.71 8.64
C ASP A 146 8.89 46.14 9.55
N GLY A 147 8.51 45.38 10.57
CA GLY A 147 9.41 44.76 11.55
C GLY A 147 9.84 43.33 11.19
N ALA A 148 10.82 42.80 11.93
CA ALA A 148 11.18 41.38 11.82
C ALA A 148 10.12 40.48 12.46
N ALA A 149 9.88 39.31 11.85
CA ALA A 149 8.99 38.30 12.40
C ALA A 149 9.40 37.85 13.81
N ASN A 150 8.47 37.86 14.76
CA ASN A 150 8.75 37.46 16.13
C ASN A 150 8.38 35.99 16.40
N MET A 151 9.38 35.10 16.40
CA MET A 151 9.16 33.66 16.63
C MET A 151 8.60 33.35 18.02
N ALA A 152 8.91 34.13 19.05
CA ALA A 152 8.32 33.90 20.37
C ALA A 152 6.80 34.13 20.36
N ASN A 153 6.31 35.12 19.61
CA ASN A 153 4.88 35.35 19.44
C ASN A 153 4.22 34.22 18.64
N LEU A 154 4.84 33.78 17.54
CA LEU A 154 4.36 32.65 16.73
C LEU A 154 4.22 31.38 17.58
N LEU A 155 5.28 31.00 18.29
CA LEU A 155 5.32 29.78 19.09
C LEU A 155 4.33 29.85 20.27
N PHE A 156 4.18 31.03 20.87
CA PHE A 156 3.19 31.24 21.94
C PHE A 156 1.75 31.16 21.42
N CYS A 157 1.48 31.76 20.25
CA CYS A 157 0.20 31.66 19.55
C CYS A 157 -0.14 30.20 19.23
N ALA A 158 0.81 29.46 18.63
CA ALA A 158 0.65 28.04 18.32
C ALA A 158 0.36 27.19 19.57
N ASN A 159 1.06 27.46 20.69
CA ASN A 159 0.84 26.75 21.95
C ASN A 159 -0.61 26.89 22.44
N GLN A 160 -1.16 28.11 22.36
CA GLN A 160 -2.54 28.40 22.77
C GLN A 160 -3.57 27.71 21.87
N ILE A 161 -3.32 27.65 20.56
CA ILE A 161 -4.16 26.93 19.61
C ILE A 161 -4.20 25.44 19.93
N PHE A 162 -3.03 24.79 20.09
CA PHE A 162 -2.95 23.36 20.39
C PHE A 162 -3.57 23.01 21.75
N THR A 163 -3.37 23.86 22.76
CA THR A 163 -3.94 23.67 24.09
C THR A 163 -5.47 23.74 24.07
N THR A 164 -6.04 24.64 23.25
CA THR A 164 -7.49 24.84 23.23
C THR A 164 -8.20 23.81 22.36
N ASN A 165 -7.69 23.55 21.15
CA ASN A 165 -8.44 22.80 20.13
C ASN A 165 -8.00 21.34 20.02
N ALA A 166 -6.76 21.03 20.36
CA ALA A 166 -6.19 19.69 20.23
C ALA A 166 -5.64 19.07 21.54
N PRO A 167 -6.23 19.30 22.74
CA PRO A 167 -5.65 18.81 24.00
C PRO A 167 -5.59 17.27 24.08
N ASN A 168 -6.54 16.59 23.44
CA ASN A 168 -6.67 15.12 23.45
C ASN A 168 -6.18 14.45 22.16
N PHE A 169 -5.47 15.17 21.30
CA PHE A 169 -4.93 14.60 20.06
C PHE A 169 -3.61 13.89 20.34
N GLY A 170 -3.50 12.65 19.83
CA GLY A 170 -2.30 11.82 20.01
C GLY A 170 -1.13 12.22 19.10
N SER A 171 -1.39 13.04 18.07
CA SER A 171 -0.37 13.62 17.20
C SER A 171 -0.68 15.11 17.00
N ARG A 172 0.26 15.97 17.37
CA ARG A 172 0.16 17.44 17.25
C ARG A 172 1.44 17.97 16.61
N ARG A 173 1.32 18.69 15.50
CA ARG A 173 2.49 19.12 14.73
C ARG A 173 2.36 20.54 14.21
N LEU A 174 3.43 21.31 14.40
CA LEU A 174 3.57 22.66 13.89
C LEU A 174 4.48 22.65 12.67
N PHE A 175 3.95 22.99 11.50
CA PHE A 175 4.71 23.08 10.25
C PHE A 175 5.12 24.52 10.02
N ILE A 176 6.42 24.83 10.09
CA ILE A 176 6.95 26.18 9.88
C ILE A 176 7.52 26.27 8.46
N ILE A 177 6.99 27.17 7.64
CA ILE A 177 7.44 27.42 6.26
C ILE A 177 7.98 28.86 6.19
N THR A 178 9.26 29.00 5.85
CA THR A 178 10.02 30.26 5.97
C THR A 178 11.27 30.23 5.09
N ASP A 179 11.69 31.39 4.61
CA ASP A 179 12.97 31.60 3.92
C ASP A 179 14.03 32.31 4.79
N ASN A 180 13.69 32.63 6.04
CA ASN A 180 14.52 33.39 6.97
C ASN A 180 15.24 32.46 7.96
N ASP A 181 16.55 32.27 7.77
CA ASP A 181 17.34 31.38 8.62
C ASP A 181 17.80 32.00 9.96
N ASN A 182 17.55 33.30 10.18
CA ASN A 182 17.95 34.01 11.39
C ASN A 182 16.97 35.12 11.80
N PRO A 183 15.72 34.79 12.16
CA PRO A 183 14.63 35.76 12.38
C PRO A 183 14.89 36.80 13.49
N HIS A 184 15.81 36.53 14.42
CA HIS A 184 16.14 37.43 15.53
C HIS A 184 17.55 38.02 15.46
N GLY A 185 18.31 37.76 14.39
CA GLY A 185 19.65 38.29 14.22
C GLY A 185 20.57 38.01 15.42
N SER A 186 21.15 39.07 15.97
CA SER A 186 22.01 39.02 17.16
C SER A 186 21.27 39.25 18.49
N ASP A 187 19.94 39.40 18.48
CA ASP A 187 19.17 39.64 19.71
C ASP A 187 19.02 38.36 20.53
N LYS A 188 19.89 38.23 21.54
CA LYS A 188 19.90 37.09 22.46
C LYS A 188 18.63 36.97 23.28
N THR A 189 17.96 38.08 23.58
CA THR A 189 16.77 38.06 24.44
C THR A 189 15.59 37.43 23.70
N LEU A 190 15.32 37.87 22.47
CA LEU A 190 14.28 37.30 21.62
C LEU A 190 14.57 35.83 21.27
N ARG A 191 15.83 35.49 20.97
CA ARG A 191 16.24 34.09 20.75
C ARG A 191 15.97 33.21 21.96
N SER A 192 16.37 33.66 23.15
CA SER A 192 16.13 32.88 24.38
C SER A 192 14.63 32.73 24.68
N SER A 193 13.83 33.76 24.41
CA SER A 193 12.38 33.72 24.55
C SER A 193 11.75 32.69 23.59
N ALA A 194 12.16 32.69 22.32
CA ALA A 194 11.70 31.72 21.34
C ALA A 194 12.08 30.28 21.72
N ALA A 195 13.30 30.04 22.22
CA ALA A 195 13.72 28.73 22.71
C ALA A 195 12.88 28.23 23.89
N VAL A 196 12.54 29.11 24.84
CA VAL A 196 11.63 28.76 25.94
C VAL A 196 10.26 28.38 25.41
N ARG A 197 9.69 29.14 24.47
CA ARG A 197 8.38 28.83 23.88
C ARG A 197 8.38 27.56 23.03
N ALA A 198 9.48 27.26 22.35
CA ALA A 198 9.65 26.00 21.63
C ALA A 198 9.70 24.82 22.60
N LYS A 199 10.37 24.98 23.75
CA LYS A 199 10.37 23.98 24.81
C LYS A 199 8.97 23.77 25.38
N ASP A 200 8.21 24.84 25.63
CA ASP A 200 6.82 24.73 26.09
C ASP A 200 5.95 23.89 25.13
N LEU A 201 6.17 24.02 23.81
CA LEU A 201 5.51 23.20 22.78
C LEU A 201 5.96 21.74 22.80
N TYR A 202 7.27 21.50 22.98
CA TYR A 202 7.82 20.15 23.10
C TYR A 202 7.27 19.42 24.34
N ASP A 203 7.24 20.11 25.49
CA ASP A 203 6.69 19.58 26.74
C ASP A 203 5.17 19.33 26.62
N LEU A 204 4.46 20.10 25.76
CA LEU A 204 3.06 19.86 25.40
C LEU A 204 2.88 18.64 24.47
N GLY A 205 3.95 18.08 23.92
CA GLY A 205 3.93 16.98 22.95
C GLY A 205 3.70 17.41 21.51
N VAL A 206 3.96 18.68 21.17
CA VAL A 206 3.90 19.21 19.80
C VAL A 206 5.26 19.03 19.12
N ILE A 207 5.25 18.42 17.94
CA ILE A 207 6.46 18.27 17.12
C ILE A 207 6.56 19.44 16.16
N ILE A 208 7.68 20.17 16.19
CA ILE A 208 7.97 21.28 15.28
C ILE A 208 8.70 20.73 14.06
N GLU A 209 8.10 20.89 12.88
CA GLU A 209 8.68 20.51 11.60
C GLU A 209 8.95 21.77 10.76
N LEU A 210 10.22 21.96 10.40
CA LEU A 210 10.63 23.07 9.55
C LEU A 210 10.70 22.63 8.07
N PHE A 211 10.18 23.50 7.21
CA PHE A 211 10.25 23.44 5.76
C PHE A 211 10.99 24.68 5.25
N PRO A 212 12.34 24.68 5.28
CA PRO A 212 13.13 25.86 4.97
C PRO A 212 13.21 26.07 3.45
N ILE A 213 13.10 27.32 3.02
CA ILE A 213 13.20 27.73 1.63
C ILE A 213 14.55 28.45 1.43
N SER A 214 15.46 27.87 0.65
CA SER A 214 16.72 28.53 0.27
C SER A 214 16.51 29.46 -0.91
N ARG A 215 16.88 30.74 -0.71
CA ARG A 215 16.90 31.76 -1.77
C ARG A 215 18.14 31.64 -2.65
N LYS A 216 18.01 32.02 -3.93
CA LYS A 216 19.10 31.93 -4.91
C LYS A 216 20.27 32.88 -4.58
N ASP A 217 19.95 34.06 -4.04
CA ASP A 217 20.92 35.15 -3.85
C ASP A 217 21.58 35.17 -2.47
N GLU A 218 21.04 34.45 -1.49
CA GLU A 218 21.52 34.44 -0.09
C GLU A 218 22.19 33.13 0.35
N GLY A 219 22.26 32.13 -0.54
CA GLY A 219 22.89 30.85 -0.27
C GLY A 219 21.94 29.81 0.34
N VAL A 220 22.53 28.75 0.90
CA VAL A 220 21.76 27.64 1.48
C VAL A 220 21.28 28.02 2.87
N PHE A 221 20.01 27.76 3.16
CA PHE A 221 19.39 27.99 4.47
C PHE A 221 20.18 27.28 5.58
N ASP A 222 20.65 28.03 6.56
CA ASP A 222 21.52 27.53 7.63
C ASP A 222 20.77 27.34 8.96
N LEU A 223 20.52 26.08 9.32
CA LEU A 223 19.82 25.70 10.55
C LEU A 223 20.56 26.12 11.82
N THR A 224 21.90 26.17 11.77
CA THR A 224 22.75 26.41 12.94
C THR A 224 22.63 27.84 13.47
N LYS A 225 22.11 28.75 12.65
CA LYS A 225 21.92 30.15 13.02
C LYS A 225 20.82 30.33 14.06
N PHE A 226 19.75 29.53 14.04
CA PHE A 226 18.60 29.69 14.94
C PHE A 226 17.80 28.41 15.19
N TYR A 227 17.53 27.61 14.15
CA TYR A 227 16.54 26.53 14.22
C TYR A 227 16.99 25.30 15.01
N ASP A 228 18.29 25.05 15.13
CA ASP A 228 18.84 23.99 16.00
C ASP A 228 18.48 24.20 17.48
N ASP A 229 18.25 25.46 17.91
CA ASP A 229 17.88 25.79 19.28
C ASP A 229 16.40 25.53 19.59
N ILE A 230 15.54 25.40 18.57
CA ILE A 230 14.07 25.29 18.72
C ILE A 230 13.48 23.97 18.22
N ILE A 231 14.17 23.25 17.34
CA ILE A 231 13.70 21.95 16.82
C ILE A 231 14.24 20.84 17.72
N TYR A 232 13.40 20.38 18.63
CA TYR A 232 13.69 19.20 19.46
C TYR A 232 13.43 17.93 18.66
N ARG A 233 14.49 17.14 18.43
CA ARG A 233 14.39 15.81 17.78
C ARG A 233 14.64 14.72 18.81
N ASP A 234 13.86 13.64 18.72
CA ASP A 234 14.14 12.42 19.48
C ASP A 234 15.25 11.62 18.76
N PRO A 235 16.42 11.42 19.38
CA PRO A 235 17.54 10.69 18.77
C PRO A 235 17.20 9.22 18.46
N ALA A 236 16.22 8.61 19.13
CA ALA A 236 15.75 7.25 18.79
C ALA A 236 14.98 7.21 17.46
N SER A 237 14.38 8.32 17.06
CA SER A 237 13.63 8.48 15.81
C SER A 237 14.54 8.66 14.57
N GLU A 238 15.81 9.03 14.76
CA GLU A 238 16.78 9.34 13.70
C GLU A 238 17.38 8.10 13.00
N ILE A 239 17.39 6.92 13.65
CA ILE A 239 18.09 5.73 13.11
C ILE A 239 17.45 5.20 11.80
N GLY A 240 16.25 5.67 11.44
CA GLY A 240 15.51 5.28 10.23
C GLY A 240 15.16 6.42 9.26
N ALA A 241 15.68 7.63 9.45
CA ALA A 241 15.48 8.76 8.53
C ALA A 241 16.85 9.36 8.17
N PRO A 242 17.53 8.83 7.12
CA PRO A 242 18.86 9.31 6.73
C PRO A 242 18.86 10.73 6.16
N ASP A 243 17.68 11.34 5.97
CA ASP A 243 17.56 12.70 5.45
C ASP A 243 17.40 13.67 6.61
N GLY A 244 18.47 14.40 6.93
CA GLY A 244 18.36 15.67 7.64
C GLY A 244 17.42 16.63 6.90
N ILE A 245 17.01 17.72 7.56
CA ILE A 245 16.14 18.73 6.93
C ILE A 245 16.85 19.25 5.66
N LYS A 246 16.32 18.86 4.49
CA LYS A 246 16.79 19.35 3.20
C LYS A 246 16.02 20.62 2.89
N PRO A 247 16.69 21.76 2.68
CA PRO A 247 15.99 22.97 2.30
C PRO A 247 15.47 22.84 0.87
N ALA A 248 14.20 23.23 0.68
CA ALA A 248 13.63 23.40 -0.64
C ALA A 248 14.30 24.59 -1.32
N LYS A 249 14.62 24.47 -2.61
CA LYS A 249 15.27 25.58 -3.35
C LYS A 249 14.21 26.41 -4.04
N SER A 250 14.21 27.73 -3.85
CA SER A 250 13.48 28.64 -4.72
C SER A 250 14.18 28.66 -6.10
N GLY A 251 13.71 27.84 -7.04
CA GLY A 251 14.23 27.78 -8.42
C GLY A 251 13.64 28.88 -9.31
N ASP A 252 14.01 28.89 -10.60
CA ASP A 252 13.46 29.80 -11.63
C ASP A 252 11.95 29.53 -11.94
N ASP A 253 11.33 28.55 -11.28
CA ASP A 253 9.96 28.09 -11.49
C ASP A 253 9.27 27.76 -10.15
N GLY A 254 8.22 28.49 -9.77
CA GLY A 254 7.48 28.33 -8.51
C GLY A 254 6.84 26.95 -8.36
N LEU A 255 6.53 26.28 -9.48
CA LEU A 255 6.02 24.91 -9.51
C LEU A 255 7.01 23.89 -8.95
N SER A 256 8.32 24.13 -9.12
CA SER A 256 9.35 23.23 -8.59
C SER A 256 9.43 23.28 -7.06
N LEU A 257 9.29 24.49 -6.50
CA LEU A 257 9.21 24.73 -5.06
C LEU A 257 7.95 24.10 -4.48
N LEU A 258 6.79 24.33 -5.11
CA LEU A 258 5.52 23.72 -4.72
C LEU A 258 5.61 22.19 -4.66
N ASN A 259 6.09 21.56 -5.73
CA ASN A 259 6.22 20.10 -5.77
C ASN A 259 7.22 19.56 -4.74
N SER A 260 8.30 20.30 -4.44
CA SER A 260 9.23 19.95 -3.37
C SER A 260 8.55 20.01 -2.01
N LEU A 261 7.86 21.13 -1.71
CA LEU A 261 7.15 21.31 -0.44
C LEU A 261 6.06 20.25 -0.25
N ILE A 262 5.28 19.93 -1.29
CA ILE A 262 4.27 18.86 -1.22
C ILE A 262 4.94 17.51 -0.92
N SER A 263 6.03 17.19 -1.61
CA SER A 263 6.75 15.93 -1.38
C SER A 263 7.32 15.86 0.05
N ASP A 264 7.96 16.94 0.49
CA ASP A 264 8.60 17.01 1.82
C ASP A 264 7.54 16.97 2.92
N ILE A 265 6.45 17.72 2.78
CA ILE A 265 5.34 17.71 3.73
C ILE A 265 4.66 16.34 3.75
N ASN A 266 4.34 15.75 2.60
CA ASN A 266 3.74 14.42 2.52
C ASN A 266 4.62 13.34 3.18
N SER A 267 5.94 13.45 3.05
CA SER A 267 6.87 12.52 3.70
C SER A 267 6.83 12.58 5.23
N LYS A 268 6.46 13.75 5.77
CA LYS A 268 6.36 14.04 7.20
C LYS A 268 4.91 14.09 7.69
N GLN A 269 3.92 13.94 6.81
CA GLN A 269 2.50 14.14 7.11
C GLN A 269 1.88 12.96 7.86
N THR A 270 2.40 11.74 7.81
CA THR A 270 1.81 10.63 8.57
C THR A 270 2.76 10.16 9.66
N PRO A 271 2.36 10.15 10.95
CA PRO A 271 3.19 9.54 11.98
C PRO A 271 3.42 8.06 11.65
N LYS A 272 4.61 7.54 11.95
CA LYS A 272 4.94 6.13 11.73
C LYS A 272 4.10 5.26 12.68
N ARG A 273 3.07 4.57 12.15
CA ARG A 273 2.18 3.71 12.94
C ARG A 273 2.64 2.25 12.88
N ALA A 274 3.00 1.71 14.04
CA ALA A 274 3.37 0.30 14.15
C ALA A 274 2.10 -0.57 14.14
N TYR A 275 2.05 -1.54 13.22
CA TYR A 275 1.04 -2.60 13.17
C TYR A 275 1.16 -3.58 14.35
N PHE A 276 2.39 -3.84 14.78
CA PHE A 276 2.69 -4.47 16.06
C PHE A 276 3.94 -3.83 16.65
N SER A 277 3.97 -3.68 17.98
CA SER A 277 5.11 -3.21 18.76
C SER A 277 5.59 -4.33 19.69
N HIS A 278 6.82 -4.20 20.20
CA HIS A 278 7.42 -5.13 21.16
C HIS A 278 7.46 -6.61 20.70
N LEU A 279 7.50 -6.89 19.39
CA LEU A 279 7.54 -8.27 18.92
C LEU A 279 8.93 -8.87 19.14
N PRO A 280 9.08 -9.96 19.91
CA PRO A 280 10.35 -10.65 20.05
C PRO A 280 10.73 -11.31 18.73
N PHE A 281 11.88 -10.92 18.18
CA PHE A 281 12.47 -11.49 16.98
C PHE A 281 13.64 -12.39 17.37
N GLU A 282 13.39 -13.69 17.39
CA GLU A 282 14.37 -14.74 17.65
C GLU A 282 15.16 -15.03 16.36
N VAL A 283 16.36 -14.46 16.27
CA VAL A 283 17.27 -14.65 15.12
C VAL A 283 17.97 -16.00 15.21
N ALA A 284 18.29 -16.44 16.43
CA ALA A 284 18.87 -17.74 16.74
C ALA A 284 18.50 -18.13 18.18
N PRO A 285 18.63 -19.42 18.58
CA PRO A 285 18.42 -19.82 19.97
C PRO A 285 19.29 -19.00 20.93
N GLY A 286 18.66 -18.30 21.87
CA GLY A 286 19.32 -17.41 22.83
C GLY A 286 19.70 -16.01 22.28
N LEU A 287 19.35 -15.69 21.03
CA LEU A 287 19.54 -14.38 20.42
C LEU A 287 18.20 -13.78 19.98
N THR A 288 17.64 -12.93 20.83
CA THR A 288 16.36 -12.25 20.61
C THR A 288 16.58 -10.75 20.55
N ILE A 289 15.94 -10.09 19.59
CA ILE A 289 15.87 -8.63 19.47
C ILE A 289 14.42 -8.17 19.42
N ALA A 290 14.14 -6.89 19.61
CA ALA A 290 12.79 -6.35 19.44
C ALA A 290 12.62 -5.72 18.05
N VAL A 291 11.46 -5.94 17.44
CA VAL A 291 11.07 -5.32 16.17
C VAL A 291 9.65 -4.76 16.23
N LYS A 292 9.44 -3.69 15.47
CA LYS A 292 8.14 -3.11 15.15
C LYS A 292 7.76 -3.47 13.72
N GLY A 293 6.51 -3.81 13.49
CA GLY A 293 5.95 -4.07 12.17
C GLY A 293 5.19 -2.84 11.65
N TYR A 294 5.24 -2.59 10.35
CA TYR A 294 4.57 -1.48 9.69
C TYR A 294 3.91 -1.99 8.40
N ILE A 295 2.74 -1.44 8.05
CA ILE A 295 2.06 -1.73 6.78
C ILE A 295 2.12 -0.46 5.92
N PRO A 296 3.16 -0.31 5.07
CA PRO A 296 3.32 0.89 4.26
C PRO A 296 2.33 0.95 3.08
N LEU A 297 1.79 -0.19 2.65
CA LEU A 297 0.82 -0.28 1.56
C LEU A 297 -0.51 -0.77 2.11
N HIS A 298 -1.53 0.10 2.07
CA HIS A 298 -2.87 -0.21 2.53
C HIS A 298 -3.91 0.13 1.45
N VAL A 299 -4.97 -0.67 1.37
CA VAL A 299 -6.09 -0.38 0.48
C VAL A 299 -6.88 0.79 1.05
N GLN A 300 -7.02 1.86 0.27
CA GLN A 300 -7.92 2.96 0.59
C GLN A 300 -9.35 2.58 0.19
N LYS A 301 -10.27 2.57 1.15
CA LYS A 301 -11.70 2.35 0.94
C LYS A 301 -12.46 3.65 1.27
N PRO A 302 -13.56 3.99 0.56
CA PRO A 302 -14.41 5.10 0.96
C PRO A 302 -14.88 4.88 2.40
N ALA A 303 -14.65 5.86 3.28
CA ALA A 303 -15.09 5.79 4.66
C ALA A 303 -16.35 6.63 4.83
N ARG A 304 -17.44 6.01 5.30
CA ARG A 304 -18.60 6.76 5.77
C ARG A 304 -18.25 7.35 7.13
N SER A 305 -18.20 8.67 7.23
CA SER A 305 -17.78 9.37 8.46
C SER A 305 -18.89 9.38 9.53
N CYS A 306 -20.15 9.52 9.12
CA CYS A 306 -21.28 9.60 10.04
C CYS A 306 -22.60 9.17 9.37
N TYR A 307 -23.61 8.95 10.21
CA TYR A 307 -25.00 8.90 9.77
C TYR A 307 -25.60 10.28 9.96
N ILE A 308 -26.36 10.75 8.97
CA ILE A 308 -27.05 12.05 9.03
C ILE A 308 -28.55 11.80 9.05
N TYR A 309 -29.22 12.34 10.05
CA TYR A 309 -30.68 12.41 10.12
C TYR A 309 -31.16 13.66 9.39
N VAL A 310 -31.90 13.46 8.30
CA VAL A 310 -32.32 14.52 7.35
C VAL A 310 -33.81 14.87 7.50
N GLU A 311 -34.57 14.15 8.32
CA GLU A 311 -36.01 14.40 8.49
C GLU A 311 -36.33 15.58 9.45
N GLY A 312 -35.31 16.18 10.07
CA GLY A 312 -35.45 17.39 10.89
C GLY A 312 -35.30 18.70 10.08
N GLU A 313 -35.56 19.86 10.72
CA GLU A 313 -35.32 21.19 10.12
C GLU A 313 -33.85 21.44 9.77
N THR A 314 -32.93 20.81 10.50
CA THR A 314 -31.50 20.83 10.25
C THR A 314 -30.95 19.40 10.21
N PRO A 315 -30.00 19.10 9.32
CA PRO A 315 -29.36 17.79 9.30
C PRO A 315 -28.55 17.59 10.58
N GLN A 316 -28.80 16.49 11.30
CA GLN A 316 -28.13 16.16 12.57
C GLN A 316 -27.33 14.87 12.45
N ILE A 317 -26.20 14.79 13.15
CA ILE A 317 -25.40 13.56 13.21
C ILE A 317 -26.10 12.54 14.11
N ALA A 318 -26.40 11.36 13.57
CA ALA A 318 -27.05 10.27 14.27
C ALA A 318 -26.01 9.29 14.86
N THR A 319 -26.19 8.93 16.13
CA THR A 319 -25.40 7.90 16.81
C THR A 319 -26.18 6.58 16.81
N GLY A 320 -25.63 5.56 16.16
CA GLY A 320 -26.24 4.22 16.17
C GLY A 320 -25.83 3.44 17.42
N GLU A 321 -26.82 2.96 18.18
CA GLU A 321 -26.62 2.02 19.27
C GLU A 321 -27.27 0.67 18.90
N THR A 322 -26.54 -0.43 19.07
CA THR A 322 -27.07 -1.77 18.79
C THR A 322 -27.18 -2.55 20.09
N THR A 323 -28.42 -2.85 20.48
CA THR A 323 -28.73 -3.64 21.67
C THR A 323 -29.29 -4.98 21.26
N LYS A 324 -28.71 -6.08 21.78
CA LYS A 324 -29.22 -7.43 21.55
C LYS A 324 -30.34 -7.72 22.54
N LEU A 325 -31.54 -7.98 22.03
CA LEU A 325 -32.72 -8.29 22.83
C LEU A 325 -33.02 -9.78 22.74
N GLU A 326 -33.54 -10.34 23.83
CA GLU A 326 -34.06 -11.70 23.82
C GLU A 326 -35.30 -11.77 22.91
N MET A 327 -35.43 -12.86 22.14
CA MET A 327 -36.55 -13.08 21.22
C MET A 327 -37.84 -13.53 21.93
N SER A 328 -37.90 -13.42 23.26
CA SER A 328 -39.06 -13.73 24.09
C SER A 328 -39.95 -12.50 24.28
N GLU A 329 -41.18 -12.67 24.78
CA GLU A 329 -42.11 -11.55 25.09
C GLU A 329 -41.52 -10.51 26.07
N SER A 330 -40.46 -10.85 26.80
CA SER A 330 -39.88 -9.99 27.82
C SER A 330 -39.00 -8.86 27.27
N LEU A 331 -38.57 -8.91 26.00
CA LEU A 331 -37.69 -7.92 25.34
C LEU A 331 -36.47 -7.51 26.19
N ARG A 332 -35.96 -8.42 27.02
CA ARG A 332 -34.84 -8.14 27.93
C ARG A 332 -33.55 -7.97 27.13
N THR A 333 -32.72 -7.00 27.53
CA THR A 333 -31.36 -6.86 26.98
C THR A 333 -30.49 -8.05 27.42
N VAL A 334 -29.82 -8.66 26.45
CA VAL A 334 -28.93 -9.82 26.65
C VAL A 334 -27.49 -9.35 26.81
N HIS A 335 -26.83 -9.76 27.89
CA HIS A 335 -25.43 -9.43 28.15
C HIS A 335 -24.47 -10.36 27.40
N LYS A 336 -23.26 -9.87 27.08
CA LYS A 336 -22.24 -10.66 26.37
C LYS A 336 -21.87 -11.98 27.07
N SER A 337 -21.96 -12.04 28.40
CA SER A 337 -21.70 -13.25 29.20
C SER A 337 -22.75 -14.35 29.02
N GLU A 338 -23.96 -14.00 28.58
CA GLU A 338 -25.07 -14.93 28.36
C GLU A 338 -25.06 -15.51 26.93
N LEU A 339 -24.28 -14.91 26.03
CA LEU A 339 -24.14 -15.36 24.65
C LEU A 339 -23.20 -16.58 24.58
N LYS A 340 -23.68 -17.64 23.94
CA LYS A 340 -22.86 -18.81 23.58
C LYS A 340 -22.73 -18.89 22.07
N LYS A 341 -21.50 -19.01 21.57
CA LYS A 341 -21.25 -19.25 20.14
C LYS A 341 -21.48 -20.74 19.85
N ALA A 342 -22.14 -21.04 18.75
CA ALA A 342 -22.39 -22.41 18.31
C ALA A 342 -22.12 -22.52 16.82
N HIS A 343 -21.49 -23.63 16.41
CA HIS A 343 -21.27 -23.98 15.02
C HIS A 343 -22.16 -25.15 14.64
N LYS A 344 -22.84 -25.06 13.50
CA LYS A 344 -23.76 -26.10 13.04
C LYS A 344 -23.01 -27.12 12.17
N PHE A 345 -22.94 -28.36 12.61
CA PHE A 345 -22.34 -29.47 11.87
C PHE A 345 -23.36 -30.60 11.71
N GLY A 346 -23.67 -31.00 10.47
CA GLY A 346 -24.55 -32.16 10.21
C GLY A 346 -25.98 -32.05 10.76
N GLY A 347 -26.44 -30.86 11.16
CA GLY A 347 -27.76 -30.64 11.76
C GLY A 347 -27.73 -30.44 13.27
N GLU A 348 -26.60 -30.71 13.93
CA GLU A 348 -26.39 -30.48 15.37
C GLU A 348 -25.63 -29.18 15.61
N TYR A 349 -25.89 -28.54 16.76
CA TYR A 349 -25.17 -27.35 17.19
C TYR A 349 -24.09 -27.75 18.20
N VAL A 350 -22.84 -27.47 17.86
CA VAL A 350 -21.70 -27.63 18.77
C VAL A 350 -21.41 -26.29 19.41
N HIS A 351 -21.54 -26.22 20.73
CA HIS A 351 -21.30 -25.00 21.50
C HIS A 351 -19.83 -24.93 21.94
N PHE A 352 -19.21 -23.77 21.77
CA PHE A 352 -17.88 -23.50 22.30
C PHE A 352 -17.95 -22.35 23.29
N THR A 353 -17.29 -22.52 24.43
CA THR A 353 -17.04 -21.42 25.34
C THR A 353 -15.99 -20.47 24.75
N PRO A 354 -15.98 -19.18 25.16
CA PRO A 354 -14.93 -18.26 24.75
C PRO A 354 -13.52 -18.73 25.15
N GLU A 355 -13.39 -19.45 26.26
CA GLU A 355 -12.13 -20.00 26.76
C GLU A 355 -11.63 -21.15 25.88
N GLU A 356 -12.52 -22.10 25.52
CA GLU A 356 -12.19 -23.18 24.59
C GLU A 356 -11.77 -22.62 23.23
N THR A 357 -12.50 -21.63 22.72
CA THR A 357 -12.17 -20.96 21.45
C THR A 357 -10.78 -20.32 21.48
N LYS A 358 -10.39 -19.70 22.61
CA LYS A 358 -9.04 -19.15 22.79
C LYS A 358 -7.98 -20.25 22.86
N SER A 359 -8.26 -21.32 23.60
CA SER A 359 -7.33 -22.45 23.74
C SER A 359 -7.05 -23.16 22.41
N LEU A 360 -8.05 -23.25 21.52
CA LEU A 360 -7.89 -23.81 20.17
C LEU A 360 -6.94 -22.99 19.28
N LYS A 361 -6.75 -21.70 19.61
CA LYS A 361 -5.86 -20.78 18.89
C LYS A 361 -4.56 -20.48 19.66
N ASP A 362 -4.31 -21.16 20.78
CA ASP A 362 -3.11 -20.92 21.57
C ASP A 362 -1.91 -21.66 20.96
N TRP A 363 -1.03 -20.90 20.32
CA TRP A 363 0.23 -21.37 19.75
C TRP A 363 1.45 -20.87 20.55
N GLY A 364 1.22 -20.35 21.77
CA GLY A 364 2.24 -19.73 22.61
C GLY A 364 2.28 -18.21 22.50
N SER A 365 3.40 -17.63 22.96
CA SER A 365 3.62 -16.18 22.92
C SER A 365 3.80 -15.65 21.50
N HIS A 366 3.47 -14.38 21.29
CA HIS A 366 3.78 -13.66 20.06
C HIS A 366 5.30 -13.65 19.83
N VAL A 367 5.73 -14.06 18.64
CA VAL A 367 7.15 -14.20 18.29
C VAL A 367 7.34 -14.21 16.78
N LEU A 368 8.44 -13.64 16.32
CA LEU A 368 9.00 -13.88 14.98
C LEU A 368 10.23 -14.77 15.17
N ARG A 369 10.18 -16.03 14.72
CA ARG A 369 11.28 -16.98 14.91
C ARG A 369 11.86 -17.43 13.58
N ILE A 370 13.16 -17.24 13.37
CA ILE A 370 13.84 -17.78 12.18
C ILE A 370 13.93 -19.31 12.29
N VAL A 371 13.44 -19.98 11.24
CA VAL A 371 13.52 -21.44 11.06
C VAL A 371 14.77 -21.81 10.24
N GLY A 372 15.14 -20.98 9.26
CA GLY A 372 16.31 -21.23 8.44
C GLY A 372 16.48 -20.22 7.31
N PHE A 373 17.45 -20.45 6.42
CA PHE A 373 17.77 -19.56 5.31
C PHE A 373 17.67 -20.30 3.98
N LYS A 374 17.10 -19.64 2.97
CA LYS A 374 17.05 -20.15 1.59
C LYS A 374 17.59 -19.10 0.60
N PRO A 375 18.06 -19.51 -0.59
CA PRO A 375 18.36 -18.57 -1.67
C PRO A 375 17.11 -17.79 -2.07
N ARG A 376 17.28 -16.52 -2.46
CA ARG A 376 16.16 -15.66 -2.90
C ARG A 376 15.37 -16.26 -4.06
N SER A 377 16.04 -16.95 -4.99
CA SER A 377 15.43 -17.63 -6.13
C SER A 377 14.48 -18.77 -5.76
N ALA A 378 14.54 -19.27 -4.53
CA ALA A 378 13.65 -20.34 -4.05
C ALA A 378 12.24 -19.83 -3.68
N ILE A 379 12.06 -18.50 -3.51
CA ILE A 379 10.76 -17.90 -3.23
C ILE A 379 10.17 -17.40 -4.56
N PRO A 380 9.11 -18.02 -5.08
CA PRO A 380 8.52 -17.58 -6.32
C PRO A 380 7.70 -16.29 -6.11
N ALA A 381 7.65 -15.45 -7.14
CA ALA A 381 6.95 -14.16 -7.07
C ALA A 381 5.44 -14.26 -6.81
N TRP A 382 4.83 -15.42 -7.11
CA TRP A 382 3.39 -15.68 -6.89
C TRP A 382 3.07 -16.13 -5.46
N ALA A 383 4.07 -16.45 -4.62
CA ALA A 383 3.84 -17.00 -3.29
C ALA A 383 3.42 -15.97 -2.23
N SER A 384 3.06 -14.74 -2.58
CA SER A 384 2.47 -13.80 -1.62
C SER A 384 0.98 -14.05 -1.57
N ILE A 385 0.47 -14.49 -0.42
CA ILE A 385 -0.99 -14.64 -0.21
C ILE A 385 -1.62 -13.37 0.38
N LYS A 386 -0.86 -12.61 1.16
CA LYS A 386 -1.32 -11.41 1.87
C LYS A 386 -0.33 -10.25 1.67
N LYS A 387 -0.70 -9.06 2.15
CA LYS A 387 0.14 -7.86 2.17
C LYS A 387 1.45 -8.13 2.92
N SER A 388 2.57 -7.64 2.38
CA SER A 388 3.87 -7.76 3.06
C SER A 388 3.98 -6.72 4.17
N THR A 389 4.59 -7.12 5.29
CA THR A 389 4.81 -6.24 6.46
C THR A 389 6.26 -5.79 6.48
N TYR A 390 6.50 -4.49 6.60
CA TYR A 390 7.85 -3.97 6.81
C TYR A 390 8.21 -4.07 8.30
N ILE A 391 9.42 -4.54 8.63
CA ILE A 391 9.87 -4.57 10.03
C ILE A 391 11.06 -3.64 10.25
N PHE A 392 11.09 -3.01 11.42
CA PHE A 392 12.18 -2.15 11.86
C PHE A 392 12.58 -2.48 13.30
N PRO A 393 13.87 -2.47 13.64
CA PRO A 393 14.33 -2.73 15.01
C PRO A 393 13.83 -1.65 15.98
N ALA A 394 13.57 -2.06 17.22
CA ALA A 394 13.29 -1.18 18.36
C ALA A 394 14.21 -1.54 19.52
N GLU A 395 14.73 -0.54 20.23
CA GLU A 395 15.59 -0.74 21.41
C GLU A 395 14.86 -0.60 22.75
N GLU A 396 13.53 -0.55 22.72
CA GLU A 396 12.69 -0.43 23.93
C GLU A 396 12.87 -1.63 24.87
N ASP A 397 12.90 -2.86 24.33
CA ASP A 397 12.97 -4.08 25.15
C ASP A 397 14.39 -4.68 25.20
N TYR A 398 15.16 -4.53 24.12
CA TYR A 398 16.50 -5.12 23.97
C TYR A 398 17.50 -4.10 23.41
N VAL A 399 18.49 -3.72 24.23
CA VAL A 399 19.58 -2.82 23.81
C VAL A 399 20.48 -3.52 22.79
N GLY A 400 20.80 -2.85 21.68
CA GLY A 400 21.61 -3.39 20.59
C GLY A 400 20.83 -4.08 19.47
N SER A 401 19.49 -4.03 19.52
CA SER A 401 18.61 -4.55 18.46
C SER A 401 18.94 -3.95 17.09
N HIS A 402 19.26 -2.66 17.01
CA HIS A 402 19.64 -2.01 15.75
C HIS A 402 20.88 -2.63 15.11
N ARG A 403 21.89 -2.96 15.93
CA ARG A 403 23.17 -3.51 15.45
C ARG A 403 22.98 -4.90 14.85
N VAL A 404 22.26 -5.78 15.57
CA VAL A 404 21.99 -7.15 15.12
C VAL A 404 21.11 -7.15 13.88
N PHE A 405 20.03 -6.35 13.87
CA PHE A 405 19.15 -6.22 12.72
C PHE A 405 19.90 -5.75 11.47
N THR A 406 20.72 -4.71 11.60
CA THR A 406 21.51 -4.16 10.49
C THR A 406 22.52 -5.19 9.97
N ALA A 407 23.16 -5.94 10.86
CA ALA A 407 24.08 -7.01 10.46
C ALA A 407 23.36 -8.12 9.68
N LEU A 408 22.18 -8.56 10.16
CA LEU A 408 21.35 -9.55 9.47
C LEU A 408 20.93 -9.05 8.08
N TRP A 409 20.42 -7.81 8.00
CA TRP A 409 19.98 -7.21 6.76
C TRP A 409 21.10 -7.12 5.71
N LYS A 410 22.27 -6.59 6.09
CA LYS A 410 23.44 -6.51 5.20
C LYS A 410 23.92 -7.88 4.74
N LYS A 411 23.88 -8.90 5.61
CA LYS A 411 24.27 -10.27 5.26
C LYS A 411 23.30 -10.94 4.30
N LEU A 412 22.00 -10.81 4.53
CA LEU A 412 20.97 -11.35 3.63
C LEU A 412 21.06 -10.73 2.23
N LEU A 413 21.29 -9.42 2.14
CA LEU A 413 21.53 -8.73 0.85
C LEU A 413 22.77 -9.24 0.13
N ARG A 414 23.90 -9.30 0.84
CA ARG A 414 25.19 -9.66 0.25
C ARG A 414 25.22 -11.10 -0.26
N ASP A 415 24.59 -12.01 0.47
CA ASP A 415 24.61 -13.44 0.18
C ASP A 415 23.41 -13.88 -0.71
N ASP A 416 22.56 -12.95 -1.15
CA ASP A 416 21.29 -13.15 -1.89
C ASP A 416 20.39 -14.25 -1.28
N LYS A 417 20.18 -14.14 0.04
CA LYS A 417 19.42 -15.08 0.85
C LYS A 417 18.22 -14.41 1.50
N VAL A 418 17.26 -15.26 1.86
CA VAL A 418 16.05 -14.90 2.58
C VAL A 418 15.97 -15.80 3.82
N ALA A 419 15.41 -15.28 4.92
CA ALA A 419 15.18 -16.09 6.11
C ALA A 419 13.73 -16.59 6.11
N LEU A 420 13.51 -17.88 6.31
CA LEU A 420 12.19 -18.42 6.60
C LEU A 420 11.93 -18.26 8.08
N ALA A 421 10.77 -17.71 8.44
CA ALA A 421 10.41 -17.48 9.82
C ALA A 421 8.95 -17.84 10.11
N TRP A 422 8.71 -18.22 11.35
CA TRP A 422 7.39 -18.44 11.93
C TRP A 422 6.94 -17.14 12.59
N LEU A 423 5.83 -16.58 12.13
CA LEU A 423 5.27 -15.35 12.68
C LEU A 423 3.99 -15.66 13.46
N VAL A 424 4.00 -15.32 14.74
CA VAL A 424 2.81 -15.22 15.59
C VAL A 424 2.69 -13.76 16.00
N ALA A 425 1.83 -13.01 15.32
CA ALA A 425 1.77 -11.55 15.49
C ALA A 425 1.15 -11.11 16.83
N ARG A 426 0.23 -11.91 17.40
CA ARG A 426 -0.42 -11.65 18.69
C ARG A 426 -0.72 -12.96 19.42
N VAL A 427 -0.98 -12.86 20.72
CA VAL A 427 -1.43 -14.01 21.53
C VAL A 427 -2.78 -14.50 21.01
N ASN A 428 -2.98 -15.82 20.94
CA ASN A 428 -4.18 -16.49 20.40
C ASN A 428 -4.44 -16.22 18.90
N ALA A 429 -3.39 -15.95 18.10
CA ALA A 429 -3.50 -15.87 16.65
C ALA A 429 -2.89 -17.09 15.97
N ASN A 430 -3.44 -17.43 14.81
CA ASN A 430 -2.90 -18.49 13.98
C ASN A 430 -1.51 -18.08 13.44
N PRO A 431 -0.53 -18.99 13.52
CA PRO A 431 0.80 -18.72 13.02
C PRO A 431 0.82 -18.67 11.49
N ILE A 432 1.70 -17.83 10.95
CA ILE A 432 1.90 -17.66 9.52
C ILE A 432 3.37 -17.93 9.20
N LEU A 433 3.62 -18.70 8.15
CA LEU A 433 4.97 -18.87 7.62
C LEU A 433 5.31 -17.65 6.75
N VAL A 434 6.42 -16.98 7.05
CA VAL A 434 6.87 -15.78 6.32
C VAL A 434 8.29 -15.95 5.80
N ALA A 435 8.57 -15.38 4.64
CA ALA A 435 9.93 -15.15 4.16
C ALA A 435 10.36 -13.72 4.49
N ILE A 436 11.43 -13.57 5.26
CA ILE A 436 12.07 -12.29 5.54
C ILE A 436 12.96 -11.94 4.35
N MET A 437 12.47 -11.01 3.54
CA MET A 437 13.11 -10.53 2.32
C MET A 437 13.88 -9.24 2.61
N PRO A 438 15.19 -9.16 2.32
CA PRO A 438 15.90 -7.90 2.40
C PRO A 438 15.55 -6.99 1.21
N SER A 439 15.31 -5.70 1.46
CA SER A 439 15.21 -4.65 0.43
C SER A 439 16.49 -3.83 0.35
N ARG A 440 16.74 -3.27 -0.84
CA ARG A 440 17.87 -2.36 -1.09
C ARG A 440 17.51 -0.92 -0.71
N SER A 441 18.52 -0.07 -0.58
CA SER A 441 18.32 1.35 -0.29
C SER A 441 17.56 2.04 -1.44
N PRO A 442 16.63 2.96 -1.15
CA PRO A 442 16.05 3.88 -2.14
C PRO A 442 17.05 4.62 -3.01
N SER A 443 18.23 4.93 -2.46
CA SER A 443 19.32 5.64 -3.14
C SER A 443 20.14 4.77 -4.10
N ASP A 444 19.87 3.47 -4.16
CA ASP A 444 20.55 2.55 -5.08
C ASP A 444 19.87 2.58 -6.45
N ASP A 445 20.64 2.82 -7.51
CA ASP A 445 20.15 2.86 -8.91
C ASP A 445 19.56 1.52 -9.36
N GLU A 446 19.96 0.41 -8.73
CA GLU A 446 19.42 -0.93 -8.96
C GLU A 446 18.16 -1.24 -8.11
N SER A 447 17.68 -0.28 -7.31
CA SER A 447 16.45 -0.46 -6.53
C SER A 447 15.22 -0.43 -7.43
N GLY A 448 14.56 -1.58 -7.58
CA GLY A 448 13.28 -1.68 -8.30
C GLY A 448 12.11 -0.97 -7.61
N THR A 449 12.30 -0.53 -6.36
CA THR A 449 11.26 0.14 -5.54
C THR A 449 11.85 1.32 -4.76
N PRO A 450 12.26 2.41 -5.44
CA PRO A 450 12.90 3.56 -4.79
C PRO A 450 11.95 4.34 -3.85
N PHE A 451 10.65 4.08 -3.92
CA PHE A 451 9.62 4.70 -3.09
C PHE A 451 9.27 3.90 -1.82
N LEU A 452 9.88 2.73 -1.61
CA LEU A 452 9.65 1.90 -0.43
C LEU A 452 10.86 1.93 0.52
N PRO A 453 10.64 1.79 1.84
CA PRO A 453 11.74 1.82 2.81
C PRO A 453 12.74 0.65 2.65
N ALA A 454 13.99 0.94 2.96
CA ALA A 454 15.09 -0.03 3.03
C ALA A 454 15.04 -0.81 4.35
N GLY A 455 15.09 -2.13 4.31
CA GLY A 455 15.12 -2.95 5.51
C GLY A 455 14.69 -4.39 5.25
N LEU A 456 13.99 -4.98 6.21
CA LEU A 456 13.50 -6.36 6.11
C LEU A 456 11.97 -6.35 5.95
N TRP A 457 11.50 -7.20 5.04
CA TRP A 457 10.08 -7.33 4.70
C TRP A 457 9.62 -8.76 4.97
N LEU A 458 8.53 -8.90 5.72
CA LEU A 458 7.85 -10.16 5.95
C LEU A 458 6.92 -10.43 4.76
N TYR A 459 7.23 -11.47 4.01
CA TYR A 459 6.48 -11.92 2.84
C TYR A 459 5.70 -13.19 3.22
N PRO A 460 4.37 -13.11 3.43
CA PRO A 460 3.55 -14.24 3.86
C PRO A 460 3.49 -15.33 2.79
N LEU A 461 3.89 -16.54 3.15
CA LEU A 461 3.90 -17.70 2.26
C LEU A 461 2.60 -18.52 2.40
N PRO A 462 2.09 -19.11 1.31
CA PRO A 462 0.93 -19.99 1.35
C PRO A 462 1.22 -21.28 2.13
N PHE A 463 0.21 -21.75 2.85
CA PHE A 463 0.10 -23.14 3.24
C PHE A 463 -0.44 -23.98 2.08
N ALA A 464 -0.49 -25.30 2.27
CA ALA A 464 -1.00 -26.21 1.25
C ALA A 464 -2.46 -25.91 0.87
N ASP A 465 -3.28 -25.49 1.84
CA ASP A 465 -4.69 -25.18 1.66
C ASP A 465 -4.94 -23.93 0.80
N ASP A 466 -3.97 -23.00 0.75
CA ASP A 466 -4.05 -21.79 -0.07
C ASP A 466 -3.79 -22.07 -1.56
N LEU A 467 -3.12 -23.18 -1.87
CA LEU A 467 -2.74 -23.52 -3.23
C LEU A 467 -3.93 -24.10 -4.00
N ARG A 468 -4.30 -23.41 -5.09
CA ARG A 468 -5.35 -23.87 -6.01
C ARG A 468 -4.72 -24.56 -7.21
N GLU A 469 -5.17 -25.77 -7.53
CA GLU A 469 -4.68 -26.50 -8.72
C GLU A 469 -5.14 -25.79 -10.00
N PRO A 470 -4.22 -25.39 -10.91
CA PRO A 470 -4.59 -24.81 -12.18
C PRO A 470 -5.10 -25.89 -13.15
N ASP A 471 -5.85 -25.48 -14.17
CA ASP A 471 -6.27 -26.37 -15.26
C ASP A 471 -5.04 -26.91 -16.01
N LYS A 472 -4.88 -28.25 -16.04
CA LYS A 472 -3.70 -28.94 -16.59
C LYS A 472 -3.77 -29.15 -18.11
N ARG A 473 -4.68 -28.47 -18.81
CA ARG A 473 -4.79 -28.58 -20.28
C ARG A 473 -3.49 -28.15 -20.96
N ALA A 474 -3.07 -28.92 -21.96
CA ALA A 474 -1.89 -28.61 -22.76
C ALA A 474 -2.06 -27.24 -23.45
N THR A 475 -1.24 -26.27 -23.07
CA THR A 475 -1.20 -24.95 -23.69
C THR A 475 -0.32 -24.99 -24.94
N ALA A 476 -0.80 -24.38 -26.03
CA ALA A 476 0.00 -24.25 -27.24
C ALA A 476 1.15 -23.26 -26.99
N ARG A 477 2.39 -23.68 -27.25
CA ARG A 477 3.55 -22.81 -27.12
C ARG A 477 3.74 -22.00 -28.40
N ALA A 478 3.92 -20.69 -28.27
CA ALA A 478 4.19 -19.82 -29.41
C ALA A 478 5.53 -20.15 -30.09
N PRO A 479 5.60 -20.17 -31.43
CA PRO A 479 6.86 -20.24 -32.17
C PRO A 479 7.82 -19.08 -31.87
N LYS A 480 9.13 -19.33 -32.01
CA LYS A 480 10.18 -18.32 -31.73
C LYS A 480 10.03 -17.04 -32.56
N ALA A 481 9.53 -17.13 -33.79
CA ALA A 481 9.29 -15.97 -34.66
C ALA A 481 8.28 -15.00 -34.02
N LEU A 482 7.13 -15.51 -33.55
CA LEU A 482 6.12 -14.68 -32.87
C LEU A 482 6.63 -14.10 -31.55
N ILE A 483 7.46 -14.84 -30.82
CA ILE A 483 8.09 -14.33 -29.59
C ILE A 483 9.00 -13.15 -29.92
N SER A 484 9.83 -13.26 -30.97
CA SER A 484 10.72 -12.16 -31.39
C SER A 484 9.96 -10.92 -31.85
N GLU A 485 8.82 -11.07 -32.52
CA GLU A 485 7.97 -9.93 -32.90
C GLU A 485 7.31 -9.29 -31.67
N MET A 486 6.81 -10.11 -30.74
CA MET A 486 6.26 -9.62 -29.48
C MET A 486 7.31 -8.88 -28.63
N GLU A 487 8.57 -9.32 -28.61
CA GLU A 487 9.65 -8.63 -27.92
C GLU A 487 9.86 -7.20 -28.42
N LYS A 488 9.69 -6.95 -29.73
CA LYS A 488 9.77 -5.58 -30.29
C LYS A 488 8.65 -4.70 -29.74
N VAL A 489 7.42 -5.22 -29.69
CA VAL A 489 6.26 -4.53 -29.12
C VAL A 489 6.50 -4.22 -27.64
N VAL A 490 6.95 -5.20 -26.86
CA VAL A 490 7.25 -5.00 -25.43
C VAL A 490 8.33 -3.94 -25.25
N LYS A 491 9.44 -3.97 -26.02
CA LYS A 491 10.50 -2.94 -26.01
C LYS A 491 9.97 -1.54 -26.27
N ASN A 492 9.11 -1.36 -27.27
CA ASN A 492 8.54 -0.06 -27.62
C ASN A 492 7.53 0.48 -26.58
N LEU A 493 6.93 -0.41 -25.79
CA LEU A 493 5.98 -0.08 -24.73
C LEU A 493 6.60 0.02 -23.33
N HIS A 494 7.93 -0.10 -23.20
CA HIS A 494 8.57 0.11 -21.91
C HIS A 494 8.28 1.52 -21.39
N LEU A 495 7.93 1.59 -20.11
CA LEU A 495 7.79 2.85 -19.41
C LEU A 495 9.14 3.58 -19.37
N PRO A 496 9.15 4.93 -19.34
CA PRO A 496 10.39 5.69 -19.16
C PRO A 496 11.17 5.20 -17.93
N LYS A 497 12.49 5.01 -18.09
CA LYS A 497 13.39 4.42 -17.07
C LYS A 497 13.09 2.97 -16.68
N GLY A 498 12.23 2.26 -17.42
CA GLY A 498 11.88 0.85 -17.15
C GLY A 498 11.22 0.60 -15.80
N THR A 499 10.75 1.64 -15.11
CA THR A 499 10.29 1.55 -13.72
C THR A 499 8.81 1.91 -13.63
N TYR A 500 8.03 1.06 -12.97
CA TYR A 500 6.64 1.36 -12.62
C TYR A 500 6.60 2.10 -11.28
N ASN A 501 5.97 3.28 -11.25
CA ASN A 501 5.74 4.02 -10.02
C ASN A 501 4.22 4.03 -9.72
N PRO A 502 3.76 3.36 -8.65
CA PRO A 502 2.35 3.29 -8.30
C PRO A 502 1.74 4.65 -7.92
N ALA A 503 2.54 5.60 -7.41
CA ALA A 503 2.06 6.93 -7.01
C ALA A 503 1.52 7.76 -8.19
N LYS A 504 1.83 7.39 -9.45
CA LYS A 504 1.33 8.05 -10.65
C LYS A 504 -0.10 7.64 -11.04
N PHE A 505 -0.66 6.63 -10.37
CA PHE A 505 -1.95 6.04 -10.70
C PHE A 505 -2.87 6.06 -9.47
N PRO A 506 -3.50 7.22 -9.17
CA PRO A 506 -4.48 7.31 -8.10
C PRO A 506 -5.73 6.49 -8.44
N ASN A 507 -6.47 6.05 -7.42
CA ASN A 507 -7.71 5.30 -7.60
C ASN A 507 -8.81 6.20 -8.23
N PRO A 508 -9.27 5.93 -9.47
CA PRO A 508 -10.22 6.79 -10.17
C PRO A 508 -11.57 6.90 -9.45
N ALA A 509 -12.06 5.81 -8.86
CA ALA A 509 -13.35 5.79 -8.16
C ALA A 509 -13.32 6.66 -6.90
N LEU A 510 -12.21 6.64 -6.15
CA LEU A 510 -12.03 7.50 -4.99
C LEU A 510 -11.89 8.97 -5.41
N GLN A 511 -11.03 9.25 -6.38
CA GLN A 511 -10.85 10.63 -6.88
C GLN A 511 -12.18 11.21 -7.38
N TRP A 512 -12.97 10.41 -8.09
CA TRP A 512 -14.30 10.79 -8.54
C TRP A 512 -15.26 11.07 -7.38
N HIS A 513 -15.35 10.15 -6.42
CA HIS A 513 -16.22 10.30 -5.26
C HIS A 513 -15.97 11.60 -4.50
N TYR A 514 -14.70 11.90 -4.20
CA TYR A 514 -14.36 13.11 -3.47
C TYR A 514 -14.43 14.38 -4.30
N ARG A 515 -14.17 14.31 -5.61
CA ARG A 515 -14.36 15.46 -6.50
C ARG A 515 -15.83 15.86 -6.61
N ILE A 516 -16.75 14.88 -6.61
CA ILE A 516 -18.19 15.16 -6.52
C ILE A 516 -18.52 15.79 -5.17
N LEU A 517 -18.03 15.22 -4.06
CA LEU A 517 -18.27 15.79 -2.73
C LEU A 517 -17.77 17.23 -2.62
N GLN A 518 -16.59 17.50 -3.17
CA GLN A 518 -16.03 18.84 -3.24
C GLN A 518 -16.91 19.77 -4.08
N ALA A 519 -17.32 19.37 -5.28
CA ALA A 519 -18.20 20.20 -6.12
C ALA A 519 -19.53 20.50 -5.42
N LEU A 520 -20.14 19.50 -4.76
CA LEU A 520 -21.37 19.68 -3.99
C LEU A 520 -21.17 20.62 -2.80
N ALA A 521 -20.08 20.47 -2.05
CA ALA A 521 -19.76 21.31 -0.90
C ALA A 521 -19.41 22.75 -1.31
N LEU A 522 -18.79 22.92 -2.47
CA LEU A 522 -18.42 24.22 -3.00
C LEU A 522 -19.54 24.90 -3.80
N GLU A 523 -20.66 24.22 -4.03
CA GLU A 523 -21.75 24.66 -4.92
C GLU A 523 -21.29 24.90 -6.36
N GLU A 524 -20.31 24.10 -6.81
CA GLU A 524 -19.76 24.13 -8.17
C GLU A 524 -20.48 23.12 -9.08
N GLU A 525 -20.32 23.31 -10.41
CA GLU A 525 -20.82 22.35 -11.38
C GLU A 525 -20.11 21.00 -11.23
N VAL A 526 -20.89 19.95 -10.97
CA VAL A 526 -20.36 18.59 -10.84
C VAL A 526 -19.82 18.16 -12.21
N PRO A 527 -18.54 17.78 -12.32
CA PRO A 527 -18.00 17.30 -13.58
C PRO A 527 -18.82 16.11 -14.10
N GLU A 528 -18.94 15.95 -15.43
CA GLU A 528 -19.68 14.81 -16.02
C GLU A 528 -18.82 13.55 -16.16
N HIS A 529 -17.50 13.71 -16.28
CA HIS A 529 -16.57 12.61 -16.56
C HIS A 529 -15.38 12.59 -15.59
N PRO A 530 -15.04 11.41 -15.03
CA PRO A 530 -13.83 11.26 -14.22
C PRO A 530 -12.57 11.29 -15.09
N GLU A 531 -11.51 11.90 -14.58
CA GLU A 531 -10.17 11.73 -15.14
C GLU A 531 -9.57 10.41 -14.65
N ASP A 532 -9.46 9.42 -15.53
CA ASP A 532 -8.91 8.11 -15.23
C ASP A 532 -7.51 7.93 -15.81
N LEU A 533 -6.50 8.02 -14.95
CA LEU A 533 -5.09 7.83 -15.31
C LEU A 533 -4.70 6.35 -15.49
N THR A 534 -5.57 5.41 -15.10
CA THR A 534 -5.35 3.97 -15.27
C THR A 534 -5.69 3.49 -16.69
N VAL A 535 -6.47 4.27 -17.44
CA VAL A 535 -6.80 3.97 -18.84
C VAL A 535 -5.53 4.04 -19.71
N PRO A 536 -5.22 2.98 -20.49
CA PRO A 536 -4.08 2.99 -21.39
C PRO A 536 -4.15 4.14 -22.41
N LYS A 537 -3.01 4.81 -22.64
CA LYS A 537 -2.92 5.91 -23.61
C LYS A 537 -2.90 5.38 -25.05
N TYR A 538 -4.04 4.92 -25.56
CA TYR A 538 -4.18 4.26 -26.86
C TYR A 538 -3.53 5.04 -28.03
N LYS A 539 -3.70 6.36 -28.09
CA LYS A 539 -3.08 7.20 -29.13
C LYS A 539 -1.54 7.13 -29.09
N ALA A 540 -0.95 7.13 -27.90
CA ALA A 540 0.51 7.05 -27.73
C ALA A 540 1.02 5.64 -28.02
N ILE A 541 0.27 4.61 -27.61
CA ILE A 541 0.56 3.19 -27.90
C ILE A 541 0.55 2.95 -29.40
N ALA A 542 -0.50 3.40 -30.11
CA ALA A 542 -0.62 3.28 -31.56
C ALA A 542 0.53 3.99 -32.29
N ARG A 543 0.93 5.19 -31.83
CA ARG A 543 2.06 5.93 -32.42
C ARG A 543 3.41 5.22 -32.22
N ARG A 544 3.62 4.55 -31.09
CA ARG A 544 4.92 3.91 -30.76
C ARG A 544 5.05 2.49 -31.28
N SER A 545 3.96 1.73 -31.27
CA SER A 545 3.97 0.28 -31.55
C SER A 545 2.95 -0.15 -32.60
N GLY A 546 2.26 0.78 -33.28
CA GLY A 546 1.22 0.45 -34.24
C GLY A 546 1.71 -0.43 -35.39
N ASP A 547 2.87 -0.12 -35.97
CA ASP A 547 3.45 -0.92 -37.05
C ASP A 547 3.87 -2.32 -36.57
N ALA A 548 4.56 -2.39 -35.42
CA ALA A 548 4.96 -3.67 -34.82
C ALA A 548 3.76 -4.54 -34.41
N LEU A 549 2.65 -3.94 -33.97
CA LEU A 549 1.41 -4.65 -33.68
C LEU A 549 0.74 -5.20 -34.93
N ARG A 550 0.79 -4.46 -36.05
CA ARG A 550 0.29 -4.93 -37.34
C ARG A 550 1.11 -6.11 -37.86
N GLU A 551 2.44 -5.99 -37.85
CA GLU A 551 3.36 -7.06 -38.24
C GLU A 551 3.16 -8.32 -37.38
N LEU A 552 3.00 -8.16 -36.07
CA LEU A 552 2.69 -9.26 -35.15
C LEU A 552 1.34 -9.92 -35.50
N ASN A 553 0.32 -9.14 -35.83
CA ASN A 553 -1.00 -9.67 -36.17
C ASN A 553 -0.98 -10.45 -37.49
N GLU A 554 -0.28 -9.95 -38.51
CA GLU A 554 -0.08 -10.65 -39.77
C GLU A 554 0.69 -11.96 -39.57
N ALA A 555 1.78 -11.94 -38.80
CA ALA A 555 2.54 -13.13 -38.46
C ALA A 555 1.71 -14.14 -37.65
N PHE A 556 0.87 -13.65 -36.72
CA PHE A 556 0.00 -14.48 -35.91
C PHE A 556 -1.07 -15.17 -36.77
N GLU A 557 -1.74 -14.44 -37.67
CA GLU A 557 -2.75 -15.01 -38.57
C GLU A 557 -2.13 -16.06 -39.52
N ALA A 558 -0.94 -15.79 -40.05
CA ALA A 558 -0.22 -16.76 -40.89
C ALA A 558 0.06 -18.07 -40.12
N GLU A 559 0.58 -17.97 -38.89
CA GLU A 559 0.86 -19.14 -38.06
C GLU A 559 -0.42 -19.84 -37.57
N ALA A 560 -1.48 -19.08 -37.29
CA ALA A 560 -2.79 -19.60 -36.92
C ALA A 560 -3.42 -20.38 -38.08
N ALA A 561 -3.27 -19.91 -39.32
CA ALA A 561 -3.71 -20.63 -40.52
C ALA A 561 -2.93 -21.96 -40.68
N VAL A 562 -1.61 -21.97 -40.47
CA VAL A 562 -0.81 -23.20 -40.48
C VAL A 562 -1.24 -24.17 -39.36
N ALA A 563 -1.52 -23.67 -38.16
CA ALA A 563 -1.96 -24.48 -37.04
C ALA A 563 -3.38 -25.06 -37.25
N ARG A 564 -4.30 -24.29 -37.85
CA ARG A 564 -5.63 -24.75 -38.25
C ARG A 564 -5.53 -25.79 -39.36
N GLY A 565 -4.66 -25.59 -40.35
CA GLY A 565 -4.38 -26.57 -41.40
C GLY A 565 -3.83 -27.89 -40.85
N LYS A 566 -2.89 -27.85 -39.90
CA LYS A 566 -2.37 -29.06 -39.23
C LYS A 566 -3.43 -29.79 -38.39
N ARG A 567 -4.36 -29.06 -37.76
CA ARG A 567 -5.51 -29.66 -37.05
C ARG A 567 -6.53 -30.26 -38.02
N ALA A 568 -6.81 -29.60 -39.15
CA ALA A 568 -7.70 -30.11 -40.19
C ALA A 568 -7.13 -31.39 -40.82
N VAL A 569 -5.84 -31.41 -41.16
CA VAL A 569 -5.14 -32.61 -41.67
C VAL A 569 -5.13 -33.74 -40.63
N LYS A 570 -5.02 -33.43 -39.34
CA LYS A 570 -5.11 -34.44 -38.28
C LYS A 570 -6.54 -34.99 -38.12
N HIS A 571 -7.56 -34.17 -38.35
CA HIS A 571 -8.96 -34.59 -38.34
C HIS A 571 -9.32 -35.40 -39.60
N GLU A 572 -8.77 -35.03 -40.77
CA GLU A 572 -8.90 -35.80 -42.02
C GLU A 572 -8.16 -37.14 -41.97
N LEU A 573 -6.99 -37.20 -41.32
CA LEU A 573 -6.28 -38.46 -41.05
C LEU A 573 -6.99 -39.34 -39.99
N GLU A 574 -7.76 -38.75 -39.09
CA GLU A 574 -8.62 -39.50 -38.15
C GLU A 574 -9.95 -39.94 -38.82
N ASP A 575 -10.49 -39.19 -39.79
CA ASP A 575 -11.70 -39.54 -40.55
C ASP A 575 -11.47 -40.57 -41.68
N ASP A 576 -10.25 -40.69 -42.23
CA ASP A 576 -9.90 -41.76 -43.19
C ASP A 576 -9.69 -43.13 -42.50
N SER A 577 -9.68 -43.16 -41.17
CA SER A 577 -9.85 -44.37 -40.37
C SER A 577 -11.29 -44.48 -39.87
N GLY A 578 -12.15 -45.10 -40.67
CA GLY A 578 -13.59 -45.19 -40.43
C GLY A 578 -14.04 -45.61 -39.01
N HIS A 579 -15.04 -44.86 -38.54
CA HIS A 579 -15.99 -45.07 -37.42
C HIS A 579 -15.66 -44.51 -36.01
N PRO A 580 -16.64 -43.82 -35.38
CA PRO A 580 -16.43 -43.09 -34.12
C PRO A 580 -16.66 -43.99 -32.89
N ALA A 581 -15.62 -44.25 -32.12
CA ALA A 581 -15.77 -44.84 -30.79
C ALA A 581 -16.13 -43.73 -29.78
N LYS A 582 -17.38 -43.74 -29.31
CA LYS A 582 -17.87 -42.98 -28.14
C LYS A 582 -16.89 -43.13 -26.96
N LYS A 583 -16.26 -42.03 -26.53
CA LYS A 583 -15.63 -41.96 -25.21
C LYS A 583 -16.71 -41.91 -24.14
N SER A 584 -17.11 -43.08 -23.62
CA SER A 584 -17.82 -43.18 -22.36
C SER A 584 -16.84 -42.94 -21.20
N ARG A 585 -17.14 -41.90 -20.43
CA ARG A 585 -16.87 -41.69 -19.00
C ARG A 585 -16.35 -42.93 -18.26
N ILE A 586 -15.12 -42.88 -17.75
CA ILE A 586 -14.57 -43.87 -16.82
C ILE A 586 -15.30 -43.72 -15.49
N ALA A 587 -16.23 -44.64 -15.23
CA ALA A 587 -16.62 -45.04 -13.89
C ALA A 587 -15.83 -46.31 -13.54
N ILE A 588 -15.34 -46.35 -12.31
CA ILE A 588 -14.61 -47.47 -11.72
C ILE A 588 -15.60 -48.60 -11.45
N SER A 589 -15.41 -49.79 -12.04
CA SER A 589 -15.77 -51.07 -11.42
C SER A 589 -15.09 -52.22 -12.17
N GLY A 590 -14.73 -53.26 -11.40
CA GLY A 590 -13.95 -54.40 -11.87
C GLY A 590 -14.75 -55.47 -12.63
N GLY A 591 -14.00 -56.50 -13.03
CA GLY A 591 -14.53 -57.80 -13.45
C GLY A 591 -14.67 -58.02 -14.96
N GLY A 592 -13.69 -58.73 -15.53
CA GLY A 592 -13.89 -59.75 -16.59
C GLY A 592 -14.27 -59.28 -18.00
N GLY A 593 -13.30 -59.30 -18.92
CA GLY A 593 -13.55 -59.25 -20.37
C GLY A 593 -12.26 -59.15 -21.17
N ALA A 594 -11.82 -60.26 -21.74
CA ALA A 594 -10.56 -60.41 -22.45
C ALA A 594 -10.61 -59.88 -23.90
N GLY A 595 -9.46 -59.35 -24.35
CA GLY A 595 -9.02 -59.41 -25.75
C GLY A 595 -9.45 -58.26 -26.67
N ALA A 596 -8.75 -57.12 -26.62
CA ALA A 596 -8.62 -56.18 -27.76
C ALA A 596 -7.65 -54.99 -27.53
N GLY A 597 -7.19 -54.71 -26.30
CA GLY A 597 -6.49 -53.45 -25.98
C GLY A 597 -4.96 -53.49 -25.87
N ALA A 598 -4.32 -54.66 -25.83
CA ALA A 598 -2.90 -54.76 -25.46
C ALA A 598 -1.91 -54.46 -26.62
N ALA A 599 -2.34 -54.53 -27.88
CA ALA A 599 -1.46 -54.35 -29.04
C ALA A 599 -0.92 -52.90 -29.22
N GLY A 600 -1.52 -51.91 -28.53
CA GLY A 600 -1.24 -50.48 -28.70
C GLY A 600 -0.42 -49.81 -27.59
N MET A 601 0.25 -50.55 -26.70
CA MET A 601 1.05 -49.92 -25.64
C MET A 601 2.25 -49.14 -26.20
N SER A 602 2.36 -47.87 -25.82
CA SER A 602 3.48 -46.99 -26.19
C SER A 602 4.77 -47.34 -25.43
N HIS A 603 5.92 -46.93 -25.96
CA HIS A 603 7.24 -47.25 -25.38
C HIS A 603 7.37 -46.75 -23.93
N ALA A 604 6.83 -45.56 -23.64
CA ALA A 604 6.81 -44.99 -22.30
C ALA A 604 5.97 -45.81 -21.29
N GLN A 605 4.89 -46.44 -21.75
CA GLN A 605 4.04 -47.29 -20.90
C GLN A 605 4.70 -48.63 -20.60
N LEU A 606 5.45 -49.20 -21.55
CA LEU A 606 6.23 -50.42 -21.34
C LEU A 606 7.39 -50.19 -20.34
N LYS A 607 8.08 -49.04 -20.43
CA LYS A 607 9.12 -48.65 -19.47
C LYS A 607 8.58 -48.46 -18.05
N ALA A 608 7.41 -47.81 -17.92
CA ALA A 608 6.74 -47.66 -16.64
C ALA A 608 6.27 -49.01 -16.06
N ALA A 609 5.77 -49.92 -16.91
CA ALA A 609 5.36 -51.25 -16.49
C ALA A 609 6.54 -52.13 -16.02
N LEU A 610 7.72 -51.97 -16.65
CA LEU A 610 8.97 -52.59 -16.21
C LEU A 610 9.42 -52.04 -14.85
N ALA A 611 9.49 -50.72 -14.71
CA ALA A 611 9.91 -50.07 -13.46
C ALA A 611 8.96 -50.39 -12.28
N GLN A 612 7.68 -50.66 -12.56
CA GLN A 612 6.68 -51.00 -11.55
C GLN A 612 6.52 -52.52 -11.33
N GLY A 613 7.27 -53.36 -12.05
CA GLY A 613 7.18 -54.82 -11.95
C GLY A 613 5.81 -55.41 -12.31
N THR A 614 5.02 -54.71 -13.13
CA THR A 614 3.64 -55.10 -13.46
C THR A 614 3.55 -55.98 -14.72
N LEU A 615 4.65 -56.14 -15.47
CA LEU A 615 4.74 -57.03 -16.65
C LEU A 615 4.36 -58.48 -16.32
N GLY A 616 4.79 -59.02 -15.17
CA GLY A 616 4.47 -60.38 -14.74
C GLY A 616 2.98 -60.68 -14.54
N LYS A 617 2.15 -59.64 -14.37
CA LYS A 617 0.70 -59.75 -14.20
C LYS A 617 -0.07 -59.80 -15.52
N MET A 618 0.59 -59.55 -16.65
CA MET A 618 -0.05 -59.58 -17.97
C MET A 618 -0.42 -61.02 -18.39
N THR A 619 -1.48 -61.16 -19.18
CA THR A 619 -1.87 -62.48 -19.70
C THR A 619 -0.95 -62.90 -20.85
N VAL A 620 -0.83 -64.21 -21.10
CA VAL A 620 -0.02 -64.74 -22.21
C VAL A 620 -0.50 -64.21 -23.57
N VAL A 621 -1.80 -63.92 -23.69
CA VAL A 621 -2.41 -63.37 -24.91
C VAL A 621 -1.92 -61.94 -25.14
N ASP A 622 -1.87 -61.11 -24.10
CA ASP A 622 -1.39 -59.72 -24.18
C ASP A 622 0.10 -59.65 -24.51
N LEU A 623 0.92 -60.50 -23.88
CA LEU A 623 2.36 -60.58 -24.14
C LEU A 623 2.66 -60.98 -25.59
N LYS A 624 1.93 -61.96 -26.13
CA LYS A 624 2.08 -62.36 -27.54
C LYS A 624 1.66 -61.25 -28.50
N ALA A 625 0.60 -60.50 -28.19
CA ALA A 625 0.15 -59.39 -29.01
C ALA A 625 1.19 -58.25 -29.05
N ILE A 626 1.81 -57.93 -27.92
CA ILE A 626 2.87 -56.90 -27.82
C ILE A 626 4.13 -57.35 -28.56
N LEU A 627 4.58 -58.60 -28.38
CA LEU A 627 5.76 -59.12 -29.09
C LEU A 627 5.52 -59.14 -30.60
N THR A 628 4.31 -59.50 -31.05
CA THR A 628 3.96 -59.49 -32.48
C THR A 628 3.92 -58.08 -33.06
N SER A 629 3.41 -57.08 -32.33
CA SER A 629 3.40 -55.69 -32.80
C SER A 629 4.80 -55.06 -32.85
N LYS A 630 5.77 -55.64 -32.13
CA LYS A 630 7.18 -55.26 -32.15
C LYS A 630 8.06 -56.14 -33.04
N GLY A 631 7.46 -57.09 -33.78
CA GLY A 631 8.18 -57.93 -34.75
C GLY A 631 8.99 -59.08 -34.14
N ILE A 632 8.72 -59.48 -32.90
CA ILE A 632 9.44 -60.53 -32.16
C ILE A 632 8.62 -61.82 -32.16
N SER A 633 9.28 -62.97 -32.27
CA SER A 633 8.62 -64.29 -32.32
C SER A 633 7.82 -64.61 -31.04
N PRO A 634 6.48 -64.80 -31.12
CA PRO A 634 5.59 -64.98 -29.96
C PRO A 634 5.53 -66.43 -29.45
N THR A 635 6.63 -67.19 -29.59
CA THR A 635 6.71 -68.61 -29.22
C THR A 635 7.43 -68.79 -27.87
N GLY A 636 6.83 -69.59 -26.98
CA GLY A 636 7.38 -69.87 -25.64
C GLY A 636 6.31 -70.00 -24.55
N LYS A 637 6.75 -70.40 -23.35
CA LYS A 637 5.95 -70.31 -22.11
C LYS A 637 5.91 -68.85 -21.62
N LYS A 638 5.06 -68.55 -20.64
CA LYS A 638 4.90 -67.18 -20.12
C LYS A 638 6.21 -66.54 -19.66
N ALA A 639 7.10 -67.30 -19.04
CA ALA A 639 8.43 -66.83 -18.62
C ALA A 639 9.28 -66.41 -19.84
N ASP A 640 9.40 -67.28 -20.84
CA ASP A 640 10.16 -66.98 -22.07
C ASP A 640 9.66 -65.75 -22.84
N LEU A 641 8.34 -65.45 -22.76
CA LEU A 641 7.75 -64.26 -23.39
C LEU A 641 7.98 -62.98 -22.58
N LEU A 642 8.10 -63.11 -21.25
CA LEU A 642 8.47 -61.99 -20.37
C LEU A 642 9.93 -61.64 -20.57
N ASP A 643 10.84 -62.62 -20.53
CA ASP A 643 12.28 -62.40 -20.72
C ASP A 643 12.55 -61.73 -22.07
N LYS A 644 11.93 -62.20 -23.16
CA LYS A 644 12.04 -61.59 -24.49
C LYS A 644 11.51 -60.16 -24.56
N LEU A 645 10.50 -59.83 -23.76
CA LEU A 645 9.91 -58.48 -23.73
C LEU A 645 10.76 -57.54 -22.87
N GLU A 646 11.29 -58.02 -21.75
CA GLU A 646 12.22 -57.30 -20.88
C GLU A 646 13.52 -56.98 -21.64
N ASP A 647 14.14 -57.98 -22.28
CA ASP A 647 15.32 -57.81 -23.13
C ASP A 647 15.07 -56.80 -24.26
N TRP A 648 13.88 -56.82 -24.86
CA TRP A 648 13.55 -55.87 -25.93
C TRP A 648 13.38 -54.44 -25.41
N ILE A 649 12.74 -54.26 -24.25
CA ILE A 649 12.56 -52.95 -23.61
C ILE A 649 13.92 -52.37 -23.22
N GLU A 650 14.82 -53.17 -22.64
CA GLU A 650 16.16 -52.73 -22.26
C GLU A 650 17.01 -52.29 -23.46
N ASN A 651 16.83 -52.94 -24.62
CA ASN A 651 17.60 -52.64 -25.83
C ASN A 651 17.00 -51.52 -26.72
N ASN A 652 15.72 -51.17 -26.58
CA ASN A 652 15.03 -50.27 -27.54
C ASN A 652 14.29 -49.06 -26.93
N VAL A 653 14.27 -48.87 -25.60
CA VAL A 653 13.43 -47.85 -24.92
C VAL A 653 14.12 -46.99 -23.87
#